data_AF-A0A348S3M2-F1
#
_entry.id   AF-A0A348S3M2-F1
#
_cell.length_a   1.000
_cell.length_b   1.000
_cell.length_c   1.000
_cell.angle_alpha   90.00
_cell.angle_beta   90.00
_cell.angle_gamma   90.00
#
_symmetry.space_group_name_H-M   'P 1'
#
loop_
_entity.id
_entity.type
_entity.pdbx_description
1 polymer ?
#
loop_
_entity_poly.entity_id
_entity_poly.type
_entity_poly.pdbx_seq_one_letter_code
_entity_poly.pdbx_strand_id
1 'polypeptide(L)'
;MTTTHLSIDPRRLALALFLISGLVWLAGCQNEERDSRASEDTAETPLVDSEQQLERAHPGVLGWIIPFELTDQDGSRFASGRLTGKPWVASFISTGAESYTTQQINLLKLLRDRLAKTGSGDGVGMVSFAIDPSSDTTAVLKTFTIAAGADAKGWKFLTGELEEVRTVVNQESFKTAFGTRGENSQGSLERPSFVLVDSYQRVRGYYDSEHSSVINELMTDMAALQSEIVNIPADVQDPAWMKERAQAQLRTADSISAFHGFSFTDQREASGIQFMHKIVDDSGKRFKGVHYDHGSGIAIADIDGDDRLDIYFINQVGGNELWRNLGGGKFENITERAGVFVSDRIGVSAAFADIDNDGDPDLFVTALRKGNVLFENLGGGKFRNITAGSGLGYKGHSSAAVFFDFDRDGLVDLLVTNVGKYTRDEVAKVTMENIRGEADIGDQYYVGFEDAFAGHLKEERLEPSLFYRNLGDRKFQDVSSELGLQDEGWTGDAAPVDINADGWVDLYMLNMQGNDQVFLNREGKRFERAASDLFPKTSWGSMGIKAMDFENDGDLDIFITDMHSDMSEHIGPDQEKEKAAMQWPESFLRTEGESVFGNAFFRLTDGGRYEEVSDQLGAENYWPWGLSVDDLNADGFDDAFLTSSMNFPLRYGVNSLLLNDGGERWRDAEFIVGVEPRAGGLAVPWFELDMLGADREAPVLEILKNEGADPASFPDRVVVWGAMGSRSSAIFDLDDDGDLDIVTNEMNHHPMVLLSDLSDTKPDFAFLKVKLIGTVSNRSALGAVVRLRAGDLHLMKVKDGQSGYLSHSDFPLYFGLGAAEKIDQLEVHWPSGIVQKIEGPILLNEMITITEKGDPAEGAVAQLPQRASLEPLESGPIHVRPGDNIQEALELAAGNPRRKRIVVQAGVYRPQHPGQAMIWFNKRHDGITLEAEGEVTLTAANPALADKSAPSFPAIVNHVVYFGDGISRKTVLSGFKITGANGFVTNSEEPVSIQAPIEGRNLEKAKFFYTDGGGIKIFGRSYPRIENVEVYDNFTSPCGAGISVEHRGHIDGSRLQTVLLSNCVFRNNRCPISGAAVDLLHGSGAEIVNCLFVDNLSNGPMDQRAETPGKWKPQHGSGALTLFPKSQVIVRRCTFTGNRNAVDDSNQGNRYEDSIFWMNNAAGGWPKGSRYELDMASGIGVSGCFIGGDIGDLRAVIDKDQNVVGCSDPRFDERYVPQAQEFEGVGYRPH
;
A
#
# COMPACT_ATOMS: atom_id res chain seq x y z
N MET A 1 -42.78 -16.61 47.91
CA MET A 1 -44.17 -16.42 48.37
C MET A 1 -44.99 -16.09 47.12
N THR A 2 -45.61 -17.09 46.47
CA THR A 2 -47.00 -17.61 46.70
C THR A 2 -48.05 -16.83 45.91
N THR A 3 -48.91 -17.39 45.02
CA THR A 3 -49.06 -18.80 44.55
C THR A 3 -49.97 -18.86 43.28
N THR A 4 -49.63 -19.74 42.32
CA THR A 4 -50.46 -20.64 41.44
C THR A 4 -51.93 -20.29 41.04
N HIS A 5 -52.47 -20.65 39.85
CA HIS A 5 -52.45 -21.92 39.09
C HIS A 5 -52.69 -21.79 37.55
N LEU A 6 -52.03 -22.66 36.75
CA LEU A 6 -52.50 -23.61 35.69
C LEU A 6 -53.87 -23.38 34.96
N SER A 7 -54.09 -23.73 33.67
CA SER A 7 -53.29 -24.44 32.63
C SER A 7 -53.86 -24.30 31.18
N ILE A 8 -52.96 -24.23 30.19
CA ILE A 8 -53.00 -24.78 28.79
C ILE A 8 -54.29 -24.67 27.92
N ASP A 9 -54.22 -23.93 26.79
CA ASP A 9 -54.32 -24.43 25.39
C ASP A 9 -54.50 -23.28 24.37
N PRO A 10 -53.63 -23.14 23.35
CA PRO A 10 -53.96 -22.40 22.13
C PRO A 10 -53.71 -23.19 20.83
N ARG A 11 -54.78 -23.75 20.23
CA ARG A 11 -54.82 -24.06 18.79
C ARG A 11 -56.06 -23.49 18.09
N ARG A 12 -55.82 -22.58 17.13
CA ARG A 12 -56.58 -22.14 15.92
C ARG A 12 -56.18 -20.68 15.65
N LEU A 13 -55.90 -20.19 14.44
CA LEU A 13 -55.93 -20.70 13.05
C LEU A 13 -54.80 -19.94 12.28
N ALA A 14 -54.23 -20.33 11.13
CA ALA A 14 -54.49 -21.41 10.16
C ALA A 14 -53.14 -22.09 9.79
N LEU A 15 -52.81 -22.68 8.63
CA LEU A 15 -53.52 -22.98 7.37
C LEU A 15 -53.14 -24.41 6.92
N ALA A 16 -54.08 -25.17 6.37
CA ALA A 16 -53.92 -26.57 5.95
C ALA A 16 -54.21 -26.70 4.42
N LEU A 17 -53.47 -27.45 3.59
CA LEU A 17 -53.16 -28.90 3.51
C LEU A 17 -54.19 -29.72 2.68
N PHE A 18 -53.75 -30.23 1.51
CA PHE A 18 -54.21 -31.46 0.79
C PHE A 18 -55.68 -31.50 0.27
N LEU A 19 -56.14 -32.43 -0.59
CA LEU A 19 -55.75 -33.81 -0.96
C LEU A 19 -56.40 -34.18 -2.34
N ILE A 20 -55.97 -35.24 -3.05
CA ILE A 20 -56.79 -36.32 -3.65
C ILE A 20 -55.92 -37.33 -4.43
N SER A 21 -56.38 -38.59 -4.52
CA SER A 21 -55.69 -39.77 -5.09
C SER A 21 -56.54 -40.51 -6.15
N GLY A 22 -55.93 -41.35 -7.00
CA GLY A 22 -56.67 -42.45 -7.68
C GLY A 22 -56.20 -42.99 -9.04
N LEU A 23 -55.87 -44.29 -9.06
CA LEU A 23 -56.10 -45.32 -10.12
C LEU A 23 -55.22 -45.50 -11.42
N VAL A 24 -54.37 -46.55 -11.38
CA VAL A 24 -54.46 -47.84 -12.15
C VAL A 24 -53.87 -48.05 -13.59
N TRP A 25 -53.15 -49.19 -13.73
CA TRP A 25 -52.71 -49.98 -14.93
C TRP A 25 -51.51 -49.46 -15.77
N LEU A 26 -50.59 -50.30 -16.32
CA LEU A 26 -50.42 -51.78 -16.37
C LEU A 26 -48.94 -52.19 -16.69
N ALA A 27 -48.59 -53.47 -16.43
CA ALA A 27 -47.47 -54.28 -16.98
C ALA A 27 -46.02 -53.95 -16.50
N GLY A 28 -45.13 -54.94 -16.27
CA GLY A 28 -45.31 -56.41 -16.28
C GLY A 28 -44.05 -57.16 -15.81
N CYS A 29 -44.22 -58.37 -15.26
CA CYS A 29 -43.14 -59.25 -14.78
C CYS A 29 -42.48 -60.10 -15.91
N GLN A 30 -41.49 -60.93 -15.53
CA GLN A 30 -40.73 -61.98 -16.27
C GLN A 30 -39.27 -61.57 -16.59
N ASN A 31 -38.22 -62.40 -16.48
CA ASN A 31 -38.02 -63.79 -15.99
C ASN A 31 -36.57 -63.88 -15.41
N GLU A 32 -36.28 -64.67 -14.37
CA GLU A 32 -35.75 -66.05 -14.41
C GLU A 32 -34.68 -66.36 -15.50
N GLU A 33 -33.44 -66.62 -15.06
CA GLU A 33 -32.59 -67.80 -15.37
C GLU A 33 -31.33 -67.72 -14.46
N ARG A 34 -31.13 -68.57 -13.45
CA ARG A 34 -30.52 -69.92 -13.49
C ARG A 34 -29.19 -70.00 -14.26
N ASP A 35 -28.10 -70.14 -13.52
CA ASP A 35 -27.14 -71.23 -13.79
C ASP A 35 -26.55 -71.82 -12.49
N SER A 36 -25.78 -72.89 -12.59
CA SER A 36 -25.63 -73.89 -11.53
C SER A 36 -24.25 -74.58 -11.47
N ARG A 37 -23.92 -75.07 -10.26
CA ARG A 37 -22.86 -76.05 -9.89
C ARG A 37 -21.44 -75.54 -9.61
N ALA A 38 -21.06 -75.62 -8.32
CA ALA A 38 -19.87 -76.27 -7.73
C ALA A 38 -19.79 -75.81 -6.26
N SER A 39 -19.78 -76.58 -5.15
CA SER A 39 -19.20 -77.90 -4.79
C SER A 39 -17.70 -78.01 -5.10
N GLU A 40 -16.76 -78.08 -4.15
CA GLU A 40 -16.76 -78.16 -2.68
C GLU A 40 -15.45 -77.50 -2.19
N ASP A 41 -15.45 -76.86 -1.01
CA ASP A 41 -14.50 -77.23 0.04
C ASP A 41 -14.83 -76.56 1.38
N THR A 42 -14.65 -77.31 2.47
CA THR A 42 -15.08 -76.92 3.82
C THR A 42 -13.92 -76.40 4.67
N ALA A 43 -14.07 -75.19 5.23
CA ALA A 43 -13.38 -74.78 6.43
C ALA A 43 -14.38 -74.06 7.35
N GLU A 44 -14.58 -74.60 8.56
CA GLU A 44 -15.51 -74.04 9.54
C GLU A 44 -14.98 -72.72 10.10
N THR A 45 -15.62 -71.60 9.75
CA THR A 45 -15.46 -70.35 10.50
C THR A 45 -16.26 -70.46 11.81
N PRO A 46 -15.67 -70.18 12.99
CA PRO A 46 -16.46 -70.03 14.20
C PRO A 46 -17.38 -68.82 14.05
N LEU A 47 -18.68 -69.02 14.29
CA LEU A 47 -19.61 -67.92 14.54
C LEU A 47 -19.19 -67.22 15.83
N VAL A 48 -18.57 -66.04 15.70
CA VAL A 48 -18.38 -65.10 16.80
C VAL A 48 -19.53 -64.09 16.73
N ASP A 49 -20.16 -63.82 17.87
CA ASP A 49 -21.32 -62.92 17.96
C ASP A 49 -21.01 -61.53 17.41
N SER A 50 -21.69 -61.16 16.32
CA SER A 50 -21.55 -59.87 15.64
C SER A 50 -22.19 -58.69 16.38
N GLU A 51 -22.70 -58.90 17.61
CA GLU A 51 -23.27 -57.84 18.46
C GLU A 51 -22.29 -57.30 19.52
N GLN A 52 -21.13 -57.92 19.75
CA GLN A 52 -20.12 -57.45 20.72
C GLN A 52 -18.92 -56.68 20.13
N GLN A 53 -18.86 -56.48 18.81
CA GLN A 53 -17.78 -55.70 18.16
C GLN A 53 -18.10 -54.22 17.90
N LEU A 54 -19.27 -53.72 18.33
CA LEU A 54 -19.77 -52.36 18.01
C LEU A 54 -19.59 -51.30 19.13
N GLU A 55 -18.84 -51.60 20.21
CA GLU A 55 -18.65 -50.68 21.36
C GLU A 55 -17.20 -50.28 21.68
N ARG A 56 -16.22 -50.57 20.81
CA ARG A 56 -14.92 -49.84 20.79
C ARG A 56 -14.89 -48.92 19.59
N ALA A 57 -15.42 -47.69 19.75
CA ALA A 57 -15.45 -46.71 18.66
C ALA A 57 -14.03 -46.20 18.34
N HIS A 58 -13.39 -45.50 19.28
CA HIS A 58 -12.04 -44.93 19.11
C HIS A 58 -11.20 -45.02 20.39
N PRO A 59 -9.87 -45.17 20.31
CA PRO A 59 -8.98 -45.17 21.47
C PRO A 59 -8.81 -43.74 22.03
N GLY A 60 -9.20 -43.49 23.29
CA GLY A 60 -9.12 -42.15 23.90
C GLY A 60 -7.67 -41.65 24.14
N VAL A 61 -7.50 -40.37 24.44
CA VAL A 61 -6.19 -39.81 24.86
C VAL A 61 -5.90 -40.19 26.32
N LEU A 62 -4.75 -40.83 26.55
CA LEU A 62 -4.32 -41.39 27.84
C LEU A 62 -3.11 -40.67 28.46
N GLY A 63 -2.50 -39.73 27.74
CA GLY A 63 -1.29 -39.01 28.13
C GLY A 63 -0.59 -38.35 26.93
N TRP A 64 0.54 -37.69 27.19
CA TRP A 64 1.32 -36.93 26.21
C TRP A 64 2.78 -37.35 26.29
N ILE A 65 3.43 -37.68 25.17
CA ILE A 65 4.88 -37.88 25.17
C ILE A 65 5.55 -36.54 25.44
N ILE A 66 6.42 -36.50 26.45
CA ILE A 66 7.22 -35.31 26.76
C ILE A 66 8.39 -35.29 25.76
N PRO A 67 8.73 -34.14 25.16
CA PRO A 67 9.81 -34.03 24.18
C PRO A 67 11.10 -34.71 24.66
N PHE A 68 11.75 -35.41 23.74
CA PHE A 68 13.01 -36.11 24.01
C PHE A 68 13.97 -36.03 22.83
N GLU A 69 15.25 -36.17 23.13
CA GLU A 69 16.32 -36.38 22.15
C GLU A 69 17.14 -37.60 22.58
N LEU A 70 17.37 -38.53 21.66
CA LEU A 70 18.17 -39.73 21.84
C LEU A 70 19.06 -39.95 20.61
N THR A 71 19.84 -41.03 20.59
CA THR A 71 20.69 -41.43 19.46
C THR A 71 20.15 -42.70 18.82
N ASP A 72 19.99 -42.71 17.50
CA ASP A 72 19.54 -43.90 16.76
C ASP A 72 20.65 -44.94 16.54
N GLN A 73 20.28 -46.12 16.03
CA GLN A 73 21.25 -47.20 15.81
C GLN A 73 22.38 -46.84 14.83
N ASP A 74 22.21 -45.82 14.00
CA ASP A 74 23.20 -45.38 13.02
C ASP A 74 24.16 -44.33 13.59
N GLY A 75 23.89 -43.81 14.79
CA GLY A 75 24.68 -42.79 15.48
C GLY A 75 24.13 -41.37 15.32
N SER A 76 22.96 -41.21 14.70
CA SER A 76 22.32 -39.91 14.46
C SER A 76 21.50 -39.47 15.66
N ARG A 77 21.46 -38.17 15.97
CA ARG A 77 20.46 -37.64 16.92
C ARG A 77 19.04 -37.83 16.37
N PHE A 78 18.12 -38.13 17.27
CA PHE A 78 16.72 -38.42 17.01
C PHE A 78 15.84 -37.73 18.06
N ALA A 79 15.20 -36.64 17.65
CA ALA A 79 14.21 -35.93 18.47
C ALA A 79 12.81 -36.53 18.30
N SER A 80 11.96 -36.42 19.34
CA SER A 80 10.56 -36.88 19.28
C SER A 80 9.72 -36.17 18.22
N GLY A 81 10.12 -34.95 17.83
CA GLY A 81 9.50 -34.18 16.74
C GLY A 81 9.45 -34.94 15.41
N ARG A 82 10.41 -35.84 15.14
CA ARG A 82 10.45 -36.71 13.95
C ARG A 82 9.35 -37.78 13.90
N LEU A 83 8.55 -37.88 14.95
CA LEU A 83 7.41 -38.79 15.08
C LEU A 83 6.07 -38.07 14.93
N THR A 84 6.09 -36.73 14.82
CA THR A 84 4.92 -35.93 14.43
C THR A 84 4.52 -36.28 13.00
N GLY A 85 3.22 -36.17 12.70
CA GLY A 85 2.70 -36.28 11.34
C GLY A 85 2.20 -37.67 10.93
N LYS A 86 2.48 -38.72 11.69
CA LYS A 86 1.85 -40.04 11.52
C LYS A 86 1.77 -40.81 12.84
N PRO A 87 0.77 -41.69 13.06
CA PRO A 87 0.73 -42.54 14.23
C PRO A 87 1.99 -43.41 14.30
N TRP A 88 2.45 -43.71 15.50
CA TRP A 88 3.65 -44.51 15.71
C TRP A 88 3.54 -45.44 16.92
N VAL A 89 4.34 -46.49 16.87
CA VAL A 89 4.33 -47.57 17.86
C VAL A 89 5.66 -47.59 18.59
N ALA A 90 5.61 -47.33 19.90
CA ALA A 90 6.75 -47.47 20.80
C ALA A 90 6.88 -48.91 21.30
N SER A 91 8.10 -49.40 21.46
CA SER A 91 8.43 -50.63 22.19
C SER A 91 9.70 -50.45 23.04
N PHE A 92 9.97 -51.39 23.95
CA PHE A 92 11.07 -51.29 24.92
C PHE A 92 11.93 -52.55 24.94
N ILE A 93 13.16 -52.50 24.39
CA ILE A 93 14.03 -53.66 24.17
C ILE A 93 15.29 -53.65 25.03
N SER A 94 15.89 -54.83 25.26
CA SER A 94 17.31 -54.92 25.65
C SER A 94 17.98 -56.16 25.06
N THR A 95 19.16 -56.02 24.47
CA THR A 95 19.89 -57.13 23.85
C THR A 95 20.38 -58.17 24.86
N GLY A 96 20.53 -57.80 26.14
CA GLY A 96 20.85 -58.73 27.22
C GLY A 96 19.69 -59.63 27.68
N ALA A 97 18.47 -59.41 27.19
CA ALA A 97 17.25 -60.13 27.59
C ALA A 97 16.68 -60.97 26.43
N GLU A 98 17.47 -61.94 25.95
CA GLU A 98 17.26 -62.65 24.67
C GLU A 98 15.80 -63.11 24.40
N SER A 99 15.12 -63.73 25.36
CA SER A 99 13.78 -64.31 25.13
C SER A 99 12.69 -63.27 24.92
N TYR A 100 12.62 -62.27 25.81
CA TYR A 100 11.63 -61.18 25.75
C TYR A 100 11.84 -60.31 24.51
N THR A 101 13.09 -59.91 24.28
CA THR A 101 13.47 -59.08 23.14
C THR A 101 13.21 -59.80 21.81
N THR A 102 13.52 -61.11 21.70
CA THR A 102 13.17 -61.91 20.51
C THR A 102 11.67 -61.95 20.25
N GLN A 103 10.85 -62.04 21.30
CA GLN A 103 9.39 -62.09 21.20
C GLN A 103 8.80 -60.76 20.71
N GLN A 104 9.20 -59.63 21.31
CA GLN A 104 8.81 -58.28 20.84
C GLN A 104 9.22 -58.05 19.38
N ILE A 105 10.46 -58.38 19.00
CA ILE A 105 10.94 -58.23 17.61
C ILE A 105 10.08 -59.03 16.62
N ASN A 106 9.63 -60.24 17.00
CA ASN A 106 8.77 -61.05 16.14
C ASN A 106 7.35 -60.48 16.01
N LEU A 107 6.81 -59.86 17.07
CA LEU A 107 5.53 -59.14 17.02
C LEU A 107 5.63 -57.86 16.16
N LEU A 108 6.71 -57.10 16.27
CA LEU A 108 6.97 -55.90 15.47
C LEU A 108 7.16 -56.23 13.97
N LYS A 109 7.84 -57.34 13.64
CA LYS A 109 7.85 -57.88 12.27
C LYS A 109 6.45 -58.19 11.76
N LEU A 110 5.63 -58.86 12.57
CA LEU A 110 4.27 -59.21 12.19
C LEU A 110 3.39 -57.97 11.96
N LEU A 111 3.59 -56.91 12.75
CA LEU A 111 2.97 -55.59 12.52
C LEU A 111 3.39 -55.01 11.17
N ARG A 112 4.70 -54.84 10.95
CA ARG A 112 5.27 -54.31 9.70
C ARG A 112 4.78 -55.10 8.47
N ASP A 113 4.86 -56.42 8.52
CA ASP A 113 4.48 -57.32 7.41
C ASP A 113 2.96 -57.33 7.14
N ARG A 114 2.15 -56.80 8.07
CA ARG A 114 0.71 -56.55 7.89
C ARG A 114 0.44 -55.15 7.35
N LEU A 115 1.08 -54.11 7.89
CA LEU A 115 1.00 -52.75 7.38
C LEU A 115 1.42 -52.67 5.90
N ALA A 116 2.48 -53.38 5.52
CA ALA A 116 2.91 -53.51 4.13
C ALA A 116 1.85 -54.19 3.22
N LYS A 117 0.95 -55.02 3.77
CA LYS A 117 -0.14 -55.68 3.02
C LYS A 117 -1.40 -54.84 2.92
N THR A 118 -1.63 -53.90 3.84
CA THR A 118 -2.77 -52.96 3.79
C THR A 118 -2.47 -51.71 2.97
N GLY A 119 -1.23 -51.53 2.50
CA GLY A 119 -0.76 -50.28 1.90
C GLY A 119 -0.43 -49.19 2.94
N SER A 120 -0.61 -49.49 4.23
CA SER A 120 -0.36 -48.57 5.35
C SER A 120 1.09 -48.59 5.85
N GLY A 121 2.00 -49.26 5.13
CA GLY A 121 3.39 -49.53 5.53
C GLY A 121 4.18 -48.29 5.92
N ASP A 122 4.11 -47.25 5.09
CA ASP A 122 4.89 -46.02 5.27
C ASP A 122 4.17 -44.98 6.14
N GLY A 123 2.85 -45.10 6.28
CA GLY A 123 1.97 -44.21 7.06
C GLY A 123 1.98 -44.46 8.59
N VAL A 124 2.94 -45.24 9.09
CA VAL A 124 3.10 -45.55 10.52
C VAL A 124 4.58 -45.54 10.91
N GLY A 125 4.94 -44.89 12.02
CA GLY A 125 6.29 -44.95 12.59
C GLY A 125 6.49 -46.13 13.54
N MET A 126 7.71 -46.68 13.62
CA MET A 126 8.06 -47.71 14.61
C MET A 126 9.34 -47.32 15.36
N VAL A 127 9.28 -47.29 16.69
CA VAL A 127 10.40 -46.89 17.56
C VAL A 127 10.59 -47.92 18.68
N SER A 128 11.83 -48.35 18.88
CA SER A 128 12.22 -49.24 19.98
C SER A 128 13.26 -48.57 20.88
N PHE A 129 12.89 -48.24 22.11
CA PHE A 129 13.79 -47.67 23.11
C PHE A 129 14.61 -48.77 23.80
N ALA A 130 15.92 -48.60 23.85
CA ALA A 130 16.82 -49.46 24.61
C ALA A 130 16.70 -49.18 26.11
N ILE A 131 16.42 -50.20 26.93
CA ILE A 131 16.24 -50.03 28.39
C ILE A 131 17.53 -50.27 29.20
N ASP A 132 18.59 -50.78 28.58
CA ASP A 132 19.92 -50.87 29.17
C ASP A 132 20.98 -50.29 28.21
N PRO A 133 21.04 -48.95 28.04
CA PRO A 133 21.96 -48.30 27.11
C PRO A 133 23.44 -48.57 27.44
N SER A 134 23.76 -49.04 28.66
CA SER A 134 25.12 -49.46 29.04
C SER A 134 25.57 -50.75 28.33
N SER A 135 24.62 -51.60 27.93
CA SER A 135 24.83 -52.80 27.11
C SER A 135 24.43 -52.54 25.64
N ASP A 136 23.35 -51.78 25.44
CA ASP A 136 22.67 -51.51 24.17
C ASP A 136 23.23 -50.24 23.49
N THR A 137 24.54 -50.21 23.24
CA THR A 137 25.20 -49.11 22.52
C THR A 137 24.81 -49.06 21.05
N THR A 138 25.01 -47.92 20.36
CA THR A 138 24.68 -47.77 18.92
C THR A 138 25.29 -48.87 18.04
N ALA A 139 26.55 -49.25 18.27
CA ALA A 139 27.21 -50.35 17.54
C ALA A 139 26.56 -51.73 17.80
N VAL A 140 26.11 -51.99 19.04
CA VAL A 140 25.38 -53.21 19.41
C VAL A 140 24.00 -53.21 18.75
N LEU A 141 23.26 -52.10 18.86
CA LEU A 141 21.95 -51.93 18.22
C LEU A 141 22.05 -52.09 16.69
N LYS A 142 23.03 -51.47 16.02
CA LYS A 142 23.23 -51.61 14.56
C LYS A 142 23.47 -53.05 14.12
N THR A 143 24.19 -53.82 14.93
CA THR A 143 24.40 -55.25 14.66
C THR A 143 23.11 -56.04 14.92
N PHE A 144 22.40 -55.68 15.99
CA PHE A 144 21.14 -56.29 16.39
C PHE A 144 20.01 -56.02 15.41
N THR A 145 19.86 -54.81 14.84
CA THR A 145 18.82 -54.49 13.84
C THR A 145 18.98 -55.31 12.55
N ILE A 146 20.23 -55.46 12.08
CA ILE A 146 20.58 -56.30 10.93
C ILE A 146 20.23 -57.77 11.21
N ALA A 147 20.63 -58.30 12.37
CA ALA A 147 20.32 -59.68 12.76
C ALA A 147 18.80 -59.89 12.99
N ALA A 148 18.13 -58.86 13.50
CA ALA A 148 16.68 -58.82 13.66
C ALA A 148 15.96 -58.71 12.31
N GLY A 149 16.59 -58.32 11.21
CA GLY A 149 15.90 -58.09 9.93
C GLY A 149 14.86 -56.96 10.00
N ALA A 150 15.12 -55.98 10.87
CA ALA A 150 14.38 -54.72 10.88
C ALA A 150 14.84 -53.84 9.71
N ASP A 151 13.93 -53.11 9.09
CA ASP A 151 14.32 -52.10 8.10
C ASP A 151 14.68 -50.81 8.84
N ALA A 152 15.96 -50.44 8.80
CA ALA A 152 16.50 -49.25 9.47
C ALA A 152 15.92 -47.93 8.94
N LYS A 153 15.21 -47.94 7.80
CA LYS A 153 14.47 -46.77 7.28
C LYS A 153 13.13 -46.56 7.97
N GLY A 154 12.32 -47.62 8.11
CA GLY A 154 10.97 -47.54 8.68
C GLY A 154 10.87 -47.77 10.20
N TRP A 155 11.92 -48.35 10.81
CA TRP A 155 11.93 -48.74 12.23
C TRP A 155 13.25 -48.31 12.88
N LYS A 156 13.16 -47.40 13.86
CA LYS A 156 14.30 -46.83 14.58
C LYS A 156 14.47 -47.44 15.97
N PHE A 157 15.72 -47.58 16.38
CA PHE A 157 16.13 -48.12 17.67
C PHE A 157 16.95 -47.06 18.40
N LEU A 158 16.48 -46.62 19.56
CA LEU A 158 17.00 -45.43 20.25
C LEU A 158 17.74 -45.82 21.53
N THR A 159 18.91 -45.22 21.73
CA THR A 159 19.77 -45.33 22.90
C THR A 159 20.36 -43.95 23.23
N GLY A 160 21.19 -43.82 24.25
CA GLY A 160 21.73 -42.52 24.68
C GLY A 160 22.44 -42.63 26.02
N GLU A 161 22.69 -41.51 26.68
CA GLU A 161 23.22 -41.55 28.04
C GLU A 161 22.21 -42.16 29.00
N LEU A 162 22.71 -42.84 30.05
CA LEU A 162 21.86 -43.66 30.93
C LEU A 162 20.72 -42.86 31.58
N GLU A 163 20.97 -41.61 31.95
CA GLU A 163 19.97 -40.73 32.56
C GLU A 163 19.04 -40.06 31.53
N GLU A 164 19.51 -39.80 30.29
CA GLU A 164 18.64 -39.35 29.18
C GLU A 164 17.59 -40.45 28.90
N VAL A 165 18.06 -41.65 28.57
CA VAL A 165 17.22 -42.82 28.28
C VAL A 165 16.26 -43.13 29.42
N ARG A 166 16.73 -43.07 30.68
CA ARG A 166 15.86 -43.22 31.86
C ARG A 166 14.80 -42.13 31.93
N THR A 167 15.16 -40.88 31.69
CA THR A 167 14.19 -39.77 31.71
C THR A 167 13.10 -40.01 30.67
N VAL A 168 13.46 -40.48 29.47
CA VAL A 168 12.50 -40.82 28.41
C VAL A 168 11.62 -42.02 28.80
N VAL A 169 12.18 -43.19 29.10
CA VAL A 169 11.35 -44.40 29.32
C VAL A 169 10.53 -44.34 30.62
N ASN A 170 10.94 -43.56 31.61
CA ASN A 170 10.19 -43.34 32.86
C ASN A 170 9.18 -42.19 32.78
N GLN A 171 8.96 -41.57 31.62
CA GLN A 171 7.81 -40.67 31.45
C GLN A 171 6.53 -41.43 31.85
N GLU A 172 5.65 -40.77 32.62
CA GLU A 172 4.37 -41.34 33.07
C GLU A 172 3.56 -41.90 31.89
N SER A 173 3.68 -41.23 30.75
CA SER A 173 3.11 -41.51 29.42
C SER A 173 3.53 -42.85 28.80
N PHE A 174 4.64 -43.44 29.22
CA PHE A 174 5.02 -44.81 28.82
C PHE A 174 4.68 -45.86 29.87
N LYS A 175 4.23 -45.45 31.07
CA LYS A 175 3.92 -46.32 32.21
C LYS A 175 5.02 -47.35 32.53
N THR A 176 6.29 -46.95 32.46
CA THR A 176 7.40 -47.80 32.91
C THR A 176 7.99 -47.23 34.21
N ALA A 177 8.32 -48.12 35.15
CA ALA A 177 9.00 -47.77 36.40
C ALA A 177 10.37 -48.44 36.46
N PHE A 178 11.44 -47.64 36.42
CA PHE A 178 12.81 -48.11 36.56
C PHE A 178 13.31 -47.90 37.99
N GLY A 179 13.25 -48.96 38.80
CA GLY A 179 13.90 -48.96 40.12
C GLY A 179 15.42 -48.88 40.00
N THR A 180 16.07 -48.10 40.87
CA THR A 180 17.52 -48.11 40.98
C THR A 180 18.02 -49.51 41.35
N ARG A 181 19.12 -49.94 40.71
CA ARG A 181 19.59 -51.33 40.75
C ARG A 181 20.19 -51.69 42.12
N GLY A 182 19.32 -52.09 43.05
CA GLY A 182 19.67 -52.52 44.41
C GLY A 182 18.92 -53.78 44.82
N GLU A 183 19.62 -54.92 44.76
CA GLU A 183 19.29 -56.22 45.39
C GLU A 183 17.89 -56.84 45.19
N ASN A 184 17.88 -57.96 44.45
CA ASN A 184 16.93 -59.09 44.60
C ASN A 184 15.42 -58.79 44.61
N SER A 185 14.84 -58.64 43.41
CA SER A 185 13.43 -59.02 43.20
C SER A 185 13.24 -59.74 41.86
N GLN A 186 12.65 -60.94 41.91
CA GLN A 186 12.08 -61.62 40.74
C GLN A 186 10.68 -61.02 40.43
N GLY A 187 10.60 -59.70 40.35
CA GLY A 187 9.38 -59.00 39.96
C GLY A 187 9.27 -58.93 38.45
N SER A 188 8.14 -59.36 37.89
CA SER A 188 7.81 -59.09 36.49
C SER A 188 7.80 -57.58 36.26
N LEU A 189 8.43 -57.15 35.17
CA LEU A 189 8.28 -55.78 34.69
C LEU A 189 6.85 -55.61 34.17
N GLU A 190 5.98 -54.99 34.96
CA GLU A 190 4.69 -54.46 34.46
C GLU A 190 5.03 -53.35 33.46
N ARG A 191 5.04 -53.70 32.17
CA ARG A 191 5.36 -52.79 31.07
C ARG A 191 4.51 -53.15 29.86
N PRO A 192 3.92 -52.17 29.16
CA PRO A 192 3.27 -52.42 27.90
C PRO A 192 4.26 -53.04 26.90
N SER A 193 3.80 -54.03 26.14
CA SER A 193 4.55 -54.58 25.02
C SER A 193 4.69 -53.54 23.90
N PHE A 194 3.62 -52.76 23.65
CA PHE A 194 3.59 -51.61 22.75
C PHE A 194 2.83 -50.42 23.35
N VAL A 195 3.24 -49.21 23.00
CA VAL A 195 2.45 -47.99 23.22
C VAL A 195 2.09 -47.40 21.86
N LEU A 196 0.79 -47.22 21.60
CA LEU A 196 0.32 -46.50 20.42
C LEU A 196 0.28 -45.01 20.74
N VAL A 197 0.92 -44.24 19.89
CA VAL A 197 0.95 -42.77 19.95
C VAL A 197 0.40 -42.26 18.62
N ASP A 198 -0.46 -41.25 18.64
CA ASP A 198 -0.95 -40.64 17.40
C ASP A 198 0.08 -39.66 16.78
N SER A 199 -0.28 -39.10 15.63
CA SER A 199 0.52 -38.13 14.87
C SER A 199 0.83 -36.83 15.63
N TYR A 200 0.33 -36.66 16.86
CA TYR A 200 0.46 -35.47 17.68
C TYR A 200 1.16 -35.77 19.01
N GLN A 201 1.87 -36.90 19.09
CA GLN A 201 2.58 -37.33 20.29
C GLN A 201 1.64 -37.61 21.50
N ARG A 202 0.34 -37.84 21.27
CA ARG A 202 -0.62 -38.25 22.31
C ARG A 202 -0.66 -39.75 22.43
N VAL A 203 -0.58 -40.27 23.65
CA VAL A 203 -0.68 -41.70 23.93
C VAL A 203 -2.14 -42.13 23.83
N ARG A 204 -2.43 -43.07 22.93
CA ARG A 204 -3.80 -43.54 22.62
C ARG A 204 -4.09 -44.93 23.18
N GLY A 205 -3.06 -45.75 23.36
CA GLY A 205 -3.25 -47.11 23.87
C GLY A 205 -1.97 -47.73 24.44
N TYR A 206 -2.17 -48.58 25.44
CA TYR A 206 -1.13 -49.43 26.02
C TYR A 206 -1.51 -50.88 25.73
N TYR A 207 -0.68 -51.60 24.98
CA TYR A 207 -0.96 -52.95 24.51
C TYR A 207 0.02 -53.90 25.15
N ASP A 208 -0.50 -54.83 25.96
CA ASP A 208 0.33 -55.80 26.65
C ASP A 208 -0.13 -57.23 26.33
N SER A 209 0.68 -57.95 25.56
CA SER A 209 0.45 -59.35 25.26
C SER A 209 1.67 -60.01 24.64
N GLU A 210 1.93 -61.24 25.07
CA GLU A 210 2.89 -62.16 24.47
C GLU A 210 2.38 -62.83 23.16
N HIS A 211 1.13 -62.57 22.77
CA HIS A 211 0.45 -63.23 21.64
C HIS A 211 0.21 -62.32 20.43
N SER A 212 0.22 -62.91 19.23
CA SER A 212 -0.01 -62.20 17.96
C SER A 212 -1.39 -61.55 17.80
N SER A 213 -2.34 -61.83 18.70
CA SER A 213 -3.66 -61.16 18.74
C SER A 213 -3.54 -59.65 19.00
N VAL A 214 -2.52 -59.22 19.74
CA VAL A 214 -2.26 -57.80 20.04
C VAL A 214 -2.04 -56.97 18.77
N ILE A 215 -1.53 -57.59 17.70
CA ILE A 215 -1.34 -56.95 16.40
C ILE A 215 -2.68 -56.76 15.66
N ASN A 216 -3.75 -57.50 16.01
CA ASN A 216 -5.09 -57.17 15.51
C ASN A 216 -5.61 -55.91 16.20
N GLU A 217 -5.56 -55.85 17.53
CA GLU A 217 -6.05 -54.71 18.32
C GLU A 217 -5.32 -53.42 17.93
N LEU A 218 -3.99 -53.47 17.87
CA LEU A 218 -3.15 -52.34 17.47
C LEU A 218 -3.46 -51.87 16.03
N MET A 219 -3.66 -52.78 15.07
CA MET A 219 -4.06 -52.42 13.69
C MET A 219 -5.46 -51.79 13.63
N THR A 220 -6.42 -52.27 14.42
CA THR A 220 -7.76 -51.71 14.50
C THR A 220 -7.73 -50.29 15.07
N ASP A 221 -7.05 -50.10 16.20
CA ASP A 221 -6.95 -48.80 16.85
C ASP A 221 -6.17 -47.80 15.97
N MET A 222 -5.11 -48.24 15.27
CA MET A 222 -4.39 -47.41 14.31
C MET A 222 -5.24 -47.02 13.09
N ALA A 223 -6.09 -47.91 12.57
CA ALA A 223 -7.02 -47.57 11.49
C ALA A 223 -8.08 -46.55 11.98
N ALA A 224 -8.53 -46.68 13.24
CA ALA A 224 -9.41 -45.70 13.87
C ALA A 224 -8.71 -44.32 13.99
N LEU A 225 -7.44 -44.26 14.41
CA LEU A 225 -6.65 -43.02 14.42
C LEU A 225 -6.53 -42.37 13.03
N GLN A 226 -6.33 -43.17 11.98
CA GLN A 226 -6.27 -42.64 10.61
C GLN A 226 -7.61 -42.05 10.14
N SER A 227 -8.75 -42.59 10.61
CA SER A 227 -10.07 -42.01 10.32
C SER A 227 -10.42 -40.75 11.12
N GLU A 228 -9.61 -40.37 12.12
CA GLU A 228 -9.74 -39.09 12.83
C GLU A 228 -9.04 -37.93 12.10
N ILE A 229 -8.31 -38.19 11.01
CA ILE A 229 -7.56 -37.19 10.26
C ILE A 229 -8.34 -36.74 9.02
N VAL A 230 -8.55 -35.43 8.88
CA VAL A 230 -9.14 -34.82 7.68
C VAL A 230 -8.16 -33.79 7.11
N ASN A 231 -7.67 -34.07 5.90
CA ASN A 231 -6.77 -33.19 5.14
C ASN A 231 -7.57 -32.16 4.35
N ILE A 232 -7.19 -30.89 4.43
CA ILE A 232 -7.85 -29.79 3.72
C ILE A 232 -6.79 -28.92 3.01
N PRO A 233 -6.77 -28.89 1.67
CA PRO A 233 -7.45 -29.81 0.75
C PRO A 233 -7.01 -31.28 0.93
N ALA A 234 -7.73 -32.23 0.34
CA ALA A 234 -7.54 -33.67 0.58
C ALA A 234 -6.11 -34.19 0.32
N ASP A 235 -5.37 -33.57 -0.61
CA ASP A 235 -4.01 -33.93 -1.03
C ASP A 235 -2.90 -33.06 -0.40
N VAL A 236 -3.23 -32.16 0.54
CA VAL A 236 -2.31 -31.13 1.08
C VAL A 236 -0.98 -31.67 1.66
N GLN A 237 -0.92 -32.94 2.06
CA GLN A 237 0.30 -33.59 2.58
C GLN A 237 1.28 -34.06 1.48
N ASP A 238 0.78 -34.51 0.32
CA ASP A 238 1.58 -35.04 -0.80
C ASP A 238 0.91 -34.69 -2.15
N PRO A 239 0.84 -33.40 -2.50
CA PRO A 239 0.15 -32.97 -3.71
C PRO A 239 1.04 -33.20 -4.94
N ALA A 240 0.48 -33.84 -5.97
CA ALA A 240 1.25 -34.30 -7.14
C ALA A 240 2.02 -33.17 -7.85
N TRP A 241 1.47 -31.95 -7.86
CA TRP A 241 2.04 -30.79 -8.54
C TRP A 241 3.39 -30.33 -7.96
N MET A 242 3.66 -30.53 -6.66
CA MET A 242 4.93 -30.13 -6.03
C MET A 242 6.13 -30.80 -6.69
N LYS A 243 5.99 -32.10 -6.99
CA LYS A 243 7.02 -32.88 -7.68
C LYS A 243 7.20 -32.44 -9.13
N GLU A 244 6.11 -32.03 -9.79
CA GLU A 244 6.16 -31.53 -11.17
C GLU A 244 6.83 -30.16 -11.25
N ARG A 245 6.53 -29.25 -10.29
CA ARG A 245 7.20 -27.95 -10.12
C ARG A 245 8.70 -28.11 -9.85
N ALA A 246 9.08 -28.92 -8.86
CA ALA A 246 10.48 -29.20 -8.56
C ALA A 246 11.24 -29.72 -9.79
N GLN A 247 10.64 -30.65 -10.55
CA GLN A 247 11.23 -31.16 -11.79
C GLN A 247 11.26 -30.12 -12.93
N ALA A 248 10.37 -29.12 -12.93
CA ALA A 248 10.41 -28.04 -13.89
C ALA A 248 11.58 -27.09 -13.61
N GLN A 249 11.76 -26.67 -12.37
CA GLN A 249 12.85 -25.78 -11.96
C GLN A 249 14.23 -26.45 -12.07
N LEU A 250 14.37 -27.72 -11.65
CA LEU A 250 15.63 -28.44 -11.79
C LEU A 250 16.08 -28.61 -13.26
N ARG A 251 15.16 -28.50 -14.23
CA ARG A 251 15.50 -28.47 -15.67
C ARG A 251 15.98 -27.11 -16.16
N THR A 252 15.75 -26.03 -15.41
CA THR A 252 16.23 -24.67 -15.75
C THR A 252 17.54 -24.30 -15.08
N ALA A 253 18.05 -25.10 -14.12
CA ALA A 253 19.29 -24.84 -13.39
C ALA A 253 20.49 -24.53 -14.32
N ASP A 254 20.73 -25.34 -15.36
CA ASP A 254 21.81 -25.13 -16.36
C ASP A 254 21.70 -23.81 -17.17
N SER A 255 20.62 -23.05 -17.01
CA SER A 255 20.38 -21.77 -17.70
C SER A 255 20.49 -20.54 -16.81
N ILE A 256 20.69 -20.72 -15.51
CA ILE A 256 20.93 -19.64 -14.54
C ILE A 256 22.42 -19.32 -14.56
N SER A 257 22.79 -18.04 -14.64
CA SER A 257 24.17 -17.56 -14.69
C SER A 257 24.67 -17.11 -13.31
N ALA A 258 23.78 -16.58 -12.48
CA ALA A 258 23.99 -16.35 -11.05
C ALA A 258 24.46 -17.63 -10.33
N PHE A 259 25.24 -17.49 -9.26
CA PHE A 259 25.77 -18.67 -8.56
C PHE A 259 24.69 -19.38 -7.74
N HIS A 260 24.57 -20.69 -7.94
CA HIS A 260 23.56 -21.56 -7.33
C HIS A 260 24.14 -22.92 -6.89
N GLY A 261 25.45 -22.97 -6.65
CA GLY A 261 26.18 -24.17 -6.25
C GLY A 261 26.19 -24.47 -4.75
N PHE A 262 25.28 -23.85 -4.00
CA PHE A 262 25.14 -23.90 -2.54
C PHE A 262 23.74 -24.43 -2.14
N SER A 263 23.48 -24.62 -0.86
CA SER A 263 22.20 -25.12 -0.35
C SER A 263 21.89 -24.68 1.07
N PHE A 264 20.63 -24.31 1.30
CA PHE A 264 20.07 -24.09 2.62
C PHE A 264 19.66 -25.40 3.29
N THR A 265 19.85 -25.49 4.62
CA THR A 265 19.40 -26.60 5.45
C THR A 265 18.65 -26.07 6.68
N ASP A 266 17.42 -26.57 6.95
CA ASP A 266 16.71 -26.25 8.20
C ASP A 266 17.41 -26.88 9.41
N GLN A 267 17.96 -26.02 10.26
CA GLN A 267 18.72 -26.36 11.46
C GLN A 267 17.97 -25.97 12.75
N ARG A 268 16.65 -25.70 12.72
CA ARG A 268 15.89 -25.28 13.91
C ARG A 268 15.97 -26.24 15.10
N GLU A 269 16.09 -27.56 14.88
CA GLU A 269 16.39 -28.51 15.98
C GLU A 269 17.78 -28.26 16.59
N ALA A 270 18.78 -28.03 15.74
CA ALA A 270 20.15 -27.83 16.17
C ALA A 270 20.39 -26.44 16.80
N SER A 271 19.62 -25.41 16.40
CA SER A 271 19.77 -24.05 16.93
C SER A 271 19.27 -23.90 18.36
N GLY A 272 18.39 -24.80 18.80
CA GLY A 272 17.77 -24.76 20.12
C GLY A 272 16.52 -23.90 20.17
N ILE A 273 16.15 -23.18 19.09
CA ILE A 273 14.92 -22.38 19.03
C ILE A 273 13.70 -23.30 19.15
N GLN A 274 12.94 -23.12 20.24
CA GLN A 274 11.68 -23.85 20.51
C GLN A 274 10.43 -22.97 20.32
N PHE A 275 10.60 -21.71 19.92
CA PHE A 275 9.49 -20.79 19.65
C PHE A 275 8.46 -21.45 18.72
N MET A 276 7.18 -21.17 18.98
CA MET A 276 6.07 -21.57 18.12
C MET A 276 5.05 -20.43 18.09
N HIS A 277 4.79 -19.92 16.88
CA HIS A 277 3.67 -19.01 16.67
C HIS A 277 2.36 -19.76 16.93
N LYS A 278 1.40 -19.09 17.56
CA LYS A 278 0.10 -19.63 17.95
C LYS A 278 -0.96 -18.63 17.51
N ILE A 279 -2.02 -19.14 16.89
CA ILE A 279 -3.11 -18.34 16.32
C ILE A 279 -4.34 -18.29 17.24
N VAL A 280 -5.22 -17.31 17.01
CA VAL A 280 -6.55 -17.27 17.61
C VAL A 280 -7.55 -18.16 16.86
N ASP A 281 -8.65 -18.56 17.52
CA ASP A 281 -9.68 -19.44 16.93
C ASP A 281 -10.26 -18.93 15.60
N ASP A 282 -10.33 -17.62 15.38
CA ASP A 282 -10.87 -17.03 14.14
C ASP A 282 -9.97 -17.27 12.90
N SER A 283 -8.72 -17.72 13.07
CA SER A 283 -7.84 -18.23 11.99
C SER A 283 -7.74 -19.77 11.98
N GLY A 284 -8.45 -20.44 12.88
CA GLY A 284 -8.46 -21.89 13.04
C GLY A 284 -9.88 -22.44 13.07
N LYS A 285 -10.28 -23.02 14.20
CA LYS A 285 -11.55 -23.72 14.39
C LYS A 285 -12.82 -22.89 14.12
N ARG A 286 -12.73 -21.56 14.19
CA ARG A 286 -13.82 -20.61 13.90
C ARG A 286 -13.48 -19.73 12.68
N PHE A 287 -12.73 -20.29 11.72
CA PHE A 287 -12.18 -19.62 10.54
C PHE A 287 -13.07 -18.52 9.95
N LYS A 288 -12.49 -17.34 9.76
CA LYS A 288 -13.01 -16.21 8.99
C LYS A 288 -11.85 -15.56 8.25
N GLY A 289 -12.10 -15.01 7.06
CA GLY A 289 -11.18 -14.09 6.39
C GLY A 289 -11.12 -12.75 7.14
N VAL A 290 -10.33 -12.71 8.21
CA VAL A 290 -10.09 -11.57 9.12
C VAL A 290 -8.60 -11.55 9.42
N HIS A 291 -7.98 -10.36 9.52
CA HIS A 291 -6.51 -10.16 9.47
C HIS A 291 -5.70 -10.79 10.63
N TYR A 292 -6.30 -11.63 11.46
CA TYR A 292 -5.58 -12.62 12.27
C TYR A 292 -4.87 -13.67 11.40
N ASP A 293 -5.34 -13.97 10.19
CA ASP A 293 -4.70 -14.89 9.23
C ASP A 293 -3.47 -14.31 8.51
N HIS A 294 -3.24 -12.99 8.63
CA HIS A 294 -2.03 -12.31 8.15
C HIS A 294 -0.78 -12.57 9.02
N GLY A 295 -0.95 -13.19 10.19
CA GLY A 295 0.14 -13.59 11.08
C GLY A 295 0.89 -12.44 11.74
N SER A 296 2.23 -12.53 11.80
CA SER A 296 3.06 -11.63 12.59
C SER A 296 4.52 -11.56 12.10
N GLY A 297 5.19 -10.45 12.40
CA GLY A 297 6.58 -10.19 12.01
C GLY A 297 7.65 -10.86 12.88
N ILE A 298 8.91 -10.54 12.58
CA ILE A 298 10.14 -10.92 13.30
C ILE A 298 11.05 -9.68 13.37
N ALA A 299 11.85 -9.51 14.42
CA ALA A 299 12.78 -8.38 14.51
C ALA A 299 14.16 -8.83 14.99
N ILE A 300 15.22 -8.27 14.40
CA ILE A 300 16.62 -8.67 14.60
C ILE A 300 17.45 -7.49 15.07
N ALA A 301 18.28 -7.68 16.10
CA ALA A 301 19.27 -6.68 16.54
C ALA A 301 20.34 -7.30 17.45
N ASP A 302 21.51 -6.68 17.53
CA ASP A 302 22.51 -6.93 18.60
C ASP A 302 22.03 -6.20 19.87
N ILE A 303 21.36 -6.91 20.78
CA ILE A 303 20.69 -6.27 21.95
C ILE A 303 21.57 -6.20 23.20
N ASP A 304 22.77 -6.79 23.17
CA ASP A 304 23.67 -6.82 24.32
C ASP A 304 25.12 -6.39 24.08
N GLY A 305 25.44 -6.04 22.84
CA GLY A 305 26.71 -5.43 22.44
C GLY A 305 27.83 -6.45 22.25
N ASP A 306 27.51 -7.71 21.93
CA ASP A 306 28.48 -8.76 21.64
C ASP A 306 28.73 -9.00 20.14
N ASP A 307 28.23 -8.07 19.29
CA ASP A 307 28.31 -8.04 17.83
C ASP A 307 27.56 -9.19 17.12
N ARG A 308 26.71 -9.94 17.84
CA ARG A 308 25.87 -11.01 17.28
C ARG A 308 24.41 -10.59 17.24
N LEU A 309 23.69 -11.10 16.25
CA LEU A 309 22.30 -10.71 16.02
C LEU A 309 21.34 -11.66 16.74
N ASP A 310 20.53 -11.07 17.63
CA ASP A 310 19.50 -11.73 18.43
C ASP A 310 18.12 -11.59 17.77
N ILE A 311 17.18 -12.47 18.14
CA ILE A 311 15.88 -12.62 17.46
C ILE A 311 14.72 -12.35 18.42
N TYR A 312 13.81 -11.44 18.05
CA TYR A 312 12.52 -11.26 18.71
C TYR A 312 11.37 -11.78 17.83
N PHE A 313 10.68 -12.82 18.31
CA PHE A 313 9.51 -13.41 17.66
C PHE A 313 8.20 -12.87 18.25
N ILE A 314 7.27 -12.52 17.36
CA ILE A 314 5.92 -12.06 17.71
C ILE A 314 4.92 -13.22 17.73
N ASN A 315 3.98 -13.18 18.67
CA ASN A 315 2.94 -14.19 18.83
C ASN A 315 1.54 -13.58 19.02
N GLN A 316 0.50 -14.30 18.60
CA GLN A 316 -0.89 -13.90 18.92
C GLN A 316 -1.34 -14.44 20.27
N VAL A 317 -0.88 -15.64 20.67
CA VAL A 317 -1.32 -16.34 21.89
C VAL A 317 -0.11 -16.88 22.65
N GLY A 318 -0.08 -16.80 23.98
CA GLY A 318 1.04 -17.29 24.79
C GLY A 318 2.28 -16.39 24.86
N GLY A 319 2.33 -15.36 24.03
CA GLY A 319 3.26 -14.23 24.14
C GLY A 319 4.51 -14.29 23.26
N ASN A 320 5.11 -13.11 23.10
CA ASN A 320 6.32 -12.89 22.31
C ASN A 320 7.56 -13.44 23.02
N GLU A 321 8.60 -13.80 22.25
CA GLU A 321 9.85 -14.36 22.78
C GLU A 321 11.10 -13.69 22.22
N LEU A 322 12.09 -13.48 23.09
CA LEU A 322 13.43 -12.97 22.76
C LEU A 322 14.46 -14.09 22.91
N TRP A 323 15.19 -14.36 21.83
CA TRP A 323 16.17 -15.43 21.71
C TRP A 323 17.55 -14.82 21.46
N ARG A 324 18.46 -15.02 22.42
CA ARG A 324 19.83 -14.52 22.34
C ARG A 324 20.73 -15.48 21.57
N ASN A 325 21.51 -14.97 20.63
CA ASN A 325 22.52 -15.71 19.89
C ASN A 325 23.72 -16.04 20.78
N LEU A 326 24.23 -17.27 20.67
CA LEU A 326 25.39 -17.79 21.39
C LEU A 326 26.59 -18.04 20.45
N GLY A 327 26.42 -17.79 19.15
CA GLY A 327 27.34 -18.10 18.05
C GLY A 327 27.24 -19.54 17.57
N GLY A 328 27.69 -19.82 16.35
CA GLY A 328 27.64 -21.16 15.76
C GLY A 328 26.20 -21.70 15.64
N GLY A 329 25.27 -20.79 15.33
CA GLY A 329 23.88 -21.09 15.05
C GLY A 329 23.05 -21.45 16.28
N LYS A 330 23.50 -21.15 17.51
CA LYS A 330 22.83 -21.55 18.77
C LYS A 330 22.15 -20.38 19.47
N PHE A 331 20.98 -20.64 20.06
CA PHE A 331 20.22 -19.61 20.79
C PHE A 331 19.75 -20.08 22.18
N GLU A 332 19.53 -19.12 23.08
CA GLU A 332 18.79 -19.31 24.33
C GLU A 332 17.61 -18.33 24.44
N ASN A 333 16.46 -18.78 24.94
CA ASN A 333 15.35 -17.88 25.24
C ASN A 333 15.68 -17.06 26.50
N ILE A 334 15.65 -15.73 26.38
CA ILE A 334 15.97 -14.79 27.46
C ILE A 334 14.79 -13.91 27.87
N THR A 335 13.60 -14.13 27.32
CA THR A 335 12.42 -13.25 27.38
C THR A 335 12.09 -12.72 28.79
N GLU A 336 11.91 -13.62 29.77
CA GLU A 336 11.60 -13.22 31.15
C GLU A 336 12.74 -12.45 31.81
N ARG A 337 13.99 -12.92 31.62
CA ARG A 337 15.17 -12.30 32.25
C ARG A 337 15.58 -10.99 31.58
N ALA A 338 15.17 -10.76 30.34
CA ALA A 338 15.35 -9.50 29.60
C ALA A 338 14.27 -8.48 29.95
N GLY A 339 13.05 -8.91 30.27
CA GLY A 339 11.94 -8.04 30.68
C GLY A 339 10.97 -7.65 29.55
N VAL A 340 11.03 -8.36 28.41
CA VAL A 340 10.25 -8.07 27.19
C VAL A 340 9.05 -9.02 26.96
N PHE A 341 8.63 -9.74 28.01
CA PHE A 341 7.51 -10.68 27.93
C PHE A 341 6.19 -9.93 27.75
N VAL A 342 5.55 -10.12 26.59
CA VAL A 342 4.26 -9.55 26.22
C VAL A 342 3.30 -10.69 25.90
N SER A 343 2.44 -11.05 26.85
CA SER A 343 1.48 -12.17 26.71
C SER A 343 0.02 -11.76 26.96
N ASP A 344 -0.25 -10.51 27.36
CA ASP A 344 -1.61 -10.07 27.70
C ASP A 344 -2.41 -9.58 26.47
N ARG A 345 -1.83 -9.61 25.28
CA ARG A 345 -2.35 -9.06 24.01
C ARG A 345 -1.87 -9.85 22.80
N ILE A 346 -2.60 -9.69 21.70
CA ILE A 346 -2.20 -10.17 20.37
C ILE A 346 -1.12 -9.22 19.84
N GLY A 347 0.11 -9.71 19.61
CA GLY A 347 1.15 -8.97 18.90
C GLY A 347 0.95 -9.03 17.37
N VAL A 348 1.51 -8.06 16.64
CA VAL A 348 1.48 -8.05 15.17
C VAL A 348 2.88 -7.86 14.58
N SER A 349 3.60 -6.80 14.93
CA SER A 349 4.99 -6.54 14.50
C SER A 349 5.91 -6.20 15.67
N ALA A 350 7.21 -6.21 15.39
CA ALA A 350 8.21 -5.53 16.20
C ALA A 350 9.19 -4.74 15.32
N ALA A 351 9.80 -3.75 15.94
CA ALA A 351 10.84 -2.93 15.35
C ALA A 351 11.93 -2.64 16.39
N PHE A 352 13.20 -2.89 16.02
CA PHE A 352 14.35 -2.38 16.76
C PHE A 352 14.84 -1.05 16.19
N ALA A 353 15.15 -0.09 17.07
CA ALA A 353 15.81 1.17 16.75
C ALA A 353 16.39 1.83 18.03
N ASP A 354 17.52 2.52 17.95
CA ASP A 354 18.06 3.35 19.05
C ASP A 354 17.30 4.69 19.11
N ILE A 355 16.36 4.85 20.05
CA ILE A 355 15.44 6.00 20.08
C ILE A 355 15.95 7.20 20.88
N ASP A 356 17.01 7.03 21.68
CA ASP A 356 17.61 8.11 22.48
C ASP A 356 19.11 8.35 22.20
N ASN A 357 19.64 7.68 21.16
CA ASN A 357 21.00 7.76 20.62
C ASN A 357 22.09 7.33 21.61
N ASP A 358 21.81 6.41 22.55
CA ASP A 358 22.83 5.92 23.49
C ASP A 358 23.75 4.83 22.87
N GLY A 359 23.24 4.07 21.91
CA GLY A 359 23.92 3.02 21.17
C GLY A 359 23.34 1.61 21.37
N ASP A 360 22.37 1.42 22.27
CA ASP A 360 21.69 0.14 22.51
C ASP A 360 20.31 0.15 21.82
N PRO A 361 19.97 -0.83 20.95
CA PRO A 361 18.71 -0.80 20.21
C PRO A 361 17.49 -1.08 21.12
N ASP A 362 16.54 -0.15 21.14
CA ASP A 362 15.26 -0.25 21.83
C ASP A 362 14.25 -1.09 21.03
N LEU A 363 13.24 -1.63 21.72
CA LEU A 363 12.24 -2.52 21.12
C LEU A 363 10.84 -1.89 21.17
N PHE A 364 10.24 -1.68 20.01
CA PHE A 364 8.82 -1.35 19.87
C PHE A 364 8.01 -2.54 19.36
N VAL A 365 6.81 -2.75 19.92
CA VAL A 365 5.92 -3.87 19.59
C VAL A 365 4.51 -3.33 19.33
N THR A 366 3.96 -3.62 18.14
CA THR A 366 2.56 -3.31 17.83
C THR A 366 1.62 -4.40 18.34
N ALA A 367 0.43 -4.01 18.74
CA ALA A 367 -0.55 -4.94 19.27
C ALA A 367 -2.00 -4.50 19.05
N LEU A 368 -2.85 -5.49 18.80
CA LEU A 368 -4.27 -5.28 18.54
C LEU A 368 -5.04 -4.86 19.80
N ARG A 369 -5.66 -3.68 19.75
CA ARG A 369 -6.66 -3.08 20.65
C ARG A 369 -6.27 -2.86 22.12
N LYS A 370 -5.40 -3.69 22.71
CA LYS A 370 -4.90 -3.53 24.09
C LYS A 370 -3.76 -2.50 24.14
N GLY A 371 -3.09 -2.29 23.00
CA GLY A 371 -2.21 -1.17 22.70
C GLY A 371 -0.74 -1.53 22.57
N ASN A 372 0.01 -0.67 21.88
CA ASN A 372 1.41 -0.91 21.55
C ASN A 372 2.31 -0.81 22.80
N VAL A 373 3.54 -1.32 22.69
CA VAL A 373 4.51 -1.39 23.79
C VAL A 373 5.85 -0.84 23.33
N LEU A 374 6.48 0.00 24.15
CA LEU A 374 7.85 0.48 23.97
C LEU A 374 8.71 0.01 25.15
N PHE A 375 9.85 -0.61 24.82
CA PHE A 375 10.87 -1.08 25.74
C PHE A 375 12.19 -0.37 25.48
N GLU A 376 12.66 0.37 26.48
CA GLU A 376 13.99 0.97 26.50
C GLU A 376 15.03 -0.11 26.80
N ASN A 377 16.08 -0.22 25.99
CA ASN A 377 17.24 -1.05 26.32
C ASN A 377 18.09 -0.33 27.39
N LEU A 378 18.69 -1.09 28.31
CA LEU A 378 19.50 -0.59 29.42
C LEU A 378 20.94 -1.13 29.35
N GLY A 379 21.31 -1.66 28.18
CA GLY A 379 22.52 -2.42 27.90
C GLY A 379 22.48 -3.85 28.44
N GLY A 380 23.25 -4.74 27.81
CA GLY A 380 23.40 -6.12 28.28
C GLY A 380 22.13 -6.97 28.16
N GLY A 381 21.28 -6.70 27.16
CA GLY A 381 20.04 -7.45 26.93
C GLY A 381 19.02 -7.30 28.07
N LYS A 382 18.89 -6.08 28.62
CA LYS A 382 17.96 -5.74 29.70
C LYS A 382 17.07 -4.59 29.29
N PHE A 383 15.77 -4.80 29.38
CA PHE A 383 14.78 -3.85 28.89
C PHE A 383 13.87 -3.32 30.01
N ARG A 384 13.37 -2.10 29.81
CA ARG A 384 12.37 -1.45 30.66
C ARG A 384 11.19 -1.00 29.83
N ASN A 385 9.99 -1.46 30.16
CA ASN A 385 8.76 -0.93 29.57
C ASN A 385 8.58 0.56 29.94
N ILE A 386 8.66 1.44 28.95
CA ILE A 386 8.51 2.90 29.07
C ILE A 386 7.27 3.45 28.35
N THR A 387 6.41 2.58 27.84
CA THR A 387 5.15 2.94 27.16
C THR A 387 4.36 4.01 27.93
N ALA A 388 4.28 3.88 29.26
CA ALA A 388 3.61 4.81 30.15
C ALA A 388 4.39 6.13 30.30
N GLY A 389 4.08 7.10 29.43
CA GLY A 389 4.71 8.43 29.41
C GLY A 389 5.39 8.77 28.09
N SER A 390 5.65 7.77 27.24
CA SER A 390 6.24 7.93 25.91
C SER A 390 5.34 8.68 24.92
N GLY A 391 4.02 8.46 24.98
CA GLY A 391 3.07 8.90 23.94
C GLY A 391 2.62 7.78 22.99
N LEU A 392 3.37 6.68 22.89
CA LEU A 392 3.12 5.56 21.96
C LEU A 392 2.10 4.52 22.47
N GLY A 393 1.29 4.86 23.49
CA GLY A 393 0.30 3.95 24.09
C GLY A 393 -1.01 3.82 23.31
N TYR A 394 -0.98 3.98 21.98
CA TYR A 394 -2.16 3.93 21.12
C TYR A 394 -2.86 2.57 21.15
N LYS A 395 -4.17 2.55 20.86
CA LYS A 395 -5.07 1.39 21.00
C LYS A 395 -6.01 1.25 19.81
N GLY A 396 -5.46 0.80 18.69
CA GLY A 396 -6.20 0.45 17.47
C GLY A 396 -5.78 -0.91 16.94
N HIS A 397 -5.87 -1.11 15.63
CA HIS A 397 -5.41 -2.31 14.92
C HIS A 397 -4.05 -2.02 14.27
N SER A 398 -3.07 -1.67 15.11
CA SER A 398 -1.70 -1.35 14.66
C SER A 398 -1.01 -2.55 14.04
N SER A 399 -0.35 -2.32 12.92
CA SER A 399 0.25 -3.31 12.05
C SER A 399 1.77 -3.21 12.09
N ALA A 400 2.42 -2.53 11.15
CA ALA A 400 3.85 -2.31 11.11
C ALA A 400 4.31 -1.12 11.99
N ALA A 401 5.61 -1.09 12.23
CA ALA A 401 6.32 0.00 12.89
C ALA A 401 7.61 0.28 12.11
N VAL A 402 7.75 1.50 11.61
CA VAL A 402 8.83 1.90 10.69
C VAL A 402 9.54 3.12 11.28
N PHE A 403 10.84 2.97 11.57
CA PHE A 403 11.66 4.04 12.14
C PHE A 403 12.51 4.73 11.07
N PHE A 404 12.50 6.05 11.03
CA PHE A 404 13.39 6.86 10.21
C PHE A 404 13.41 8.31 10.70
N ASP A 405 14.47 9.05 10.38
CA ASP A 405 14.63 10.46 10.72
C ASP A 405 14.10 11.33 9.56
N PHE A 406 12.89 11.86 9.68
CA PHE A 406 12.21 12.51 8.53
C PHE A 406 12.56 14.00 8.37
N ASP A 407 12.90 14.69 9.45
CA ASP A 407 13.27 16.12 9.42
C ASP A 407 14.77 16.41 9.65
N ARG A 408 15.58 15.35 9.80
CA ARG A 408 17.04 15.35 9.95
C ARG A 408 17.51 16.06 11.21
N ASP A 409 16.76 15.93 12.30
CA ASP A 409 17.16 16.48 13.60
C ASP A 409 18.13 15.57 14.38
N GLY A 410 18.33 14.34 13.88
CA GLY A 410 19.22 13.33 14.46
C GLY A 410 18.51 12.35 15.41
N LEU A 411 17.19 12.47 15.59
CA LEU A 411 16.37 11.49 16.30
C LEU A 411 15.64 10.60 15.28
N VAL A 412 15.36 9.34 15.66
CA VAL A 412 14.49 8.48 14.84
C VAL A 412 13.03 8.72 15.21
N ASP A 413 12.22 9.06 14.21
CA ASP A 413 10.78 9.18 14.28
C ASP A 413 10.11 7.84 13.94
N LEU A 414 8.80 7.72 14.19
CA LEU A 414 8.08 6.46 14.06
C LEU A 414 6.77 6.60 13.28
N LEU A 415 6.66 5.89 12.16
CA LEU A 415 5.38 5.56 11.54
C LEU A 415 4.83 4.26 12.14
N VAL A 416 3.62 4.31 12.70
CA VAL A 416 2.83 3.13 13.07
C VAL A 416 1.72 2.98 12.04
N THR A 417 1.76 1.94 11.22
CA THR A 417 0.66 1.68 10.29
C THR A 417 -0.54 1.09 11.04
N ASN A 418 -1.76 1.39 10.59
CA ASN A 418 -2.97 0.82 11.15
C ASN A 418 -3.81 0.17 10.03
N VAL A 419 -4.22 -1.07 10.26
CA VAL A 419 -5.27 -1.72 9.50
C VAL A 419 -6.61 -1.19 10.01
N GLY A 420 -7.66 -1.17 9.18
CA GLY A 420 -8.98 -0.80 9.67
C GLY A 420 -9.58 -1.79 10.68
N LYS A 421 -10.72 -1.40 11.26
CA LYS A 421 -11.38 -2.09 12.37
C LYS A 421 -12.04 -3.40 11.94
N TYR A 422 -11.24 -4.46 11.86
CA TYR A 422 -11.69 -5.82 11.51
C TYR A 422 -12.30 -6.61 12.68
N THR A 423 -12.22 -6.11 13.93
CA THR A 423 -12.77 -6.79 15.12
C THR A 423 -13.96 -6.07 15.78
N ARG A 424 -14.78 -6.86 16.49
CA ARG A 424 -15.90 -6.44 17.33
C ARG A 424 -15.43 -6.17 18.76
N ASP A 425 -16.29 -5.57 19.58
CA ASP A 425 -16.08 -5.43 21.04
C ASP A 425 -16.33 -6.73 21.83
N GLU A 426 -16.90 -7.74 21.19
CA GLU A 426 -17.04 -9.07 21.77
C GLU A 426 -15.67 -9.72 21.94
N VAL A 427 -15.39 -10.22 23.14
CA VAL A 427 -14.19 -10.99 23.42
C VAL A 427 -14.52 -12.47 23.57
N ALA A 428 -13.76 -13.31 22.88
CA ALA A 428 -13.82 -14.75 23.03
C ALA A 428 -12.57 -15.25 23.75
N LYS A 429 -12.71 -16.36 24.48
CA LYS A 429 -11.55 -17.17 24.85
C LYS A 429 -11.00 -17.85 23.61
N VAL A 430 -9.68 -17.99 23.57
CA VAL A 430 -9.03 -19.00 22.73
C VAL A 430 -9.51 -20.37 23.23
N THR A 431 -10.07 -21.19 22.34
CA THR A 431 -10.48 -22.59 22.61
C THR A 431 -9.78 -23.59 21.70
N MET A 432 -8.72 -23.13 21.03
CA MET A 432 -7.70 -23.96 20.40
C MET A 432 -6.87 -24.75 21.42
N GLU A 433 -7.54 -25.65 22.15
CA GLU A 433 -6.89 -26.61 23.04
C GLU A 433 -6.12 -27.67 22.25
N ASN A 434 -4.81 -27.73 22.48
CA ASN A 434 -4.03 -28.96 22.51
C ASN A 434 -4.28 -30.03 21.44
N ILE A 435 -3.78 -29.74 20.24
CA ILE A 435 -3.14 -30.80 19.45
C ILE A 435 -1.69 -31.05 19.94
N ARG A 436 -1.01 -30.08 20.61
CA ARG A 436 0.44 -30.15 20.89
C ARG A 436 0.89 -30.15 22.38
N GLY A 437 -0.02 -30.04 23.36
CA GLY A 437 0.26 -30.47 24.75
C GLY A 437 0.69 -29.40 25.78
N GLU A 438 0.30 -28.14 25.61
CA GLU A 438 0.60 -27.03 26.53
C GLU A 438 -0.63 -26.55 27.32
N ALA A 439 -0.44 -25.91 28.48
CA ALA A 439 -1.57 -25.57 29.37
C ALA A 439 -2.50 -24.48 28.80
N ASP A 440 -3.76 -24.45 29.28
CA ASP A 440 -4.76 -23.38 29.04
C ASP A 440 -4.19 -22.00 29.41
N ILE A 441 -3.64 -21.31 28.40
CA ILE A 441 -3.28 -19.91 28.50
C ILE A 441 -4.61 -19.16 28.35
N GLY A 442 -5.10 -18.60 29.45
CA GLY A 442 -6.46 -18.04 29.57
C GLY A 442 -6.71 -16.75 28.80
N ASP A 443 -6.13 -16.64 27.60
CA ASP A 443 -6.10 -15.47 26.74
C ASP A 443 -7.45 -15.21 26.08
N GLN A 444 -7.68 -13.92 25.81
CA GLN A 444 -8.89 -13.41 25.19
C GLN A 444 -8.54 -12.54 23.99
N TYR A 445 -9.18 -12.85 22.86
CA TYR A 445 -9.08 -12.12 21.60
C TYR A 445 -10.42 -11.45 21.25
N TYR A 446 -10.39 -10.45 20.38
CA TYR A 446 -11.58 -9.73 19.93
C TYR A 446 -12.16 -10.41 18.69
N VAL A 447 -13.44 -10.77 18.71
CA VAL A 447 -14.06 -11.57 17.65
C VAL A 447 -14.10 -10.79 16.33
N GLY A 448 -13.60 -11.38 15.25
CA GLY A 448 -13.59 -10.78 13.91
C GLY A 448 -14.99 -10.57 13.33
N PHE A 449 -15.14 -9.57 12.45
CA PHE A 449 -16.34 -9.42 11.63
C PHE A 449 -16.36 -10.48 10.50
N GLU A 450 -17.49 -11.15 10.31
CA GLU A 450 -17.75 -12.03 9.13
C GLU A 450 -17.49 -11.34 7.78
N ASP A 451 -17.60 -10.02 7.73
CA ASP A 451 -17.35 -9.18 6.55
C ASP A 451 -16.14 -8.25 6.75
N ALA A 452 -15.13 -8.70 7.50
CA ALA A 452 -13.88 -7.95 7.73
C ALA A 452 -13.11 -7.70 6.42
N PHE A 453 -13.05 -8.68 5.52
CA PHE A 453 -12.39 -8.53 4.22
C PHE A 453 -13.01 -7.45 3.32
N ALA A 454 -14.28 -7.09 3.55
CA ALA A 454 -14.96 -5.96 2.91
C ALA A 454 -14.92 -4.68 3.77
N GLY A 455 -13.96 -4.58 4.69
CA GLY A 455 -13.91 -3.56 5.73
C GLY A 455 -13.54 -2.16 5.23
N HIS A 456 -12.68 -2.06 4.22
CA HIS A 456 -12.32 -0.82 3.51
C HIS A 456 -13.51 -0.12 2.85
N LEU A 457 -14.57 -0.86 2.55
CA LEU A 457 -15.81 -0.28 2.02
C LEU A 457 -16.57 0.57 3.05
N LYS A 458 -16.19 0.52 4.32
CA LYS A 458 -16.95 1.08 5.46
C LYS A 458 -16.16 2.18 6.16
N GLU A 459 -16.58 3.41 5.95
CA GLU A 459 -15.97 4.62 6.53
C GLU A 459 -15.85 4.52 8.06
N GLU A 460 -16.84 3.93 8.74
CA GLU A 460 -16.83 3.74 10.20
C GLU A 460 -15.79 2.74 10.70
N ARG A 461 -15.23 1.92 9.80
CA ARG A 461 -14.14 0.97 10.07
C ARG A 461 -12.76 1.48 9.70
N LEU A 462 -12.61 2.66 9.08
CA LEU A 462 -11.28 3.22 8.85
C LEU A 462 -10.58 3.51 10.21
N GLU A 463 -9.27 3.31 10.23
CA GLU A 463 -8.40 3.60 11.37
C GLU A 463 -7.04 4.04 10.81
N PRO A 464 -6.76 5.36 10.76
CA PRO A 464 -5.62 5.87 10.01
C PRO A 464 -4.29 5.55 10.71
N SER A 465 -3.26 5.29 9.92
CA SER A 465 -1.87 5.22 10.38
C SER A 465 -1.44 6.50 11.11
N LEU A 466 -0.52 6.36 12.07
CA LEU A 466 -0.08 7.44 12.96
C LEU A 466 1.42 7.68 12.81
N PHE A 467 1.79 8.94 12.61
CA PHE A 467 3.17 9.38 12.47
C PHE A 467 3.61 10.21 13.68
N TYR A 468 4.65 9.73 14.35
CA TYR A 468 5.12 10.23 15.63
C TYR A 468 6.49 10.89 15.51
N ARG A 469 6.57 12.21 15.73
CA ARG A 469 7.85 12.89 15.90
C ARG A 469 8.46 12.55 17.26
N ASN A 470 9.74 12.19 17.28
CA ASN A 470 10.53 12.02 18.50
C ASN A 470 10.94 13.40 19.04
N LEU A 471 10.71 13.64 20.33
CA LEU A 471 10.99 14.91 21.00
C LEU A 471 12.22 14.83 21.91
N GLY A 472 12.96 13.72 21.85
CA GLY A 472 13.97 13.34 22.83
C GLY A 472 13.36 12.97 24.18
N ASP A 473 14.21 12.67 25.16
CA ASP A 473 13.80 12.29 26.53
C ASP A 473 12.78 11.13 26.57
N ARG A 474 12.82 10.19 25.60
CA ARG A 474 11.88 9.07 25.43
C ARG A 474 10.42 9.50 25.23
N LYS A 475 10.18 10.59 24.49
CA LYS A 475 8.83 11.11 24.20
C LYS A 475 8.57 11.28 22.72
N PHE A 476 7.35 10.96 22.34
CA PHE A 476 6.85 11.00 20.98
C PHE A 476 5.54 11.79 20.93
N GLN A 477 5.33 12.51 19.83
CA GLN A 477 4.12 13.28 19.57
C GLN A 477 3.55 12.90 18.20
N ASP A 478 2.26 12.54 18.16
CA ASP A 478 1.51 12.40 16.91
C ASP A 478 1.46 13.76 16.19
N VAL A 479 2.03 13.79 14.99
CA VAL A 479 2.10 14.94 14.07
C VAL A 479 1.48 14.62 12.71
N SER A 480 0.75 13.50 12.57
CA SER A 480 0.19 13.01 11.30
C SER A 480 -0.60 14.11 10.57
N SER A 481 -1.52 14.76 11.29
CA SER A 481 -2.34 15.86 10.77
C SER A 481 -1.57 17.18 10.57
N GLU A 482 -0.46 17.41 11.29
CA GLU A 482 0.40 18.59 11.12
C GLU A 482 1.19 18.50 9.81
N LEU A 483 1.75 17.32 9.52
CA LEU A 483 2.53 17.07 8.31
C LEU A 483 1.66 16.77 7.08
N GLY A 484 0.33 16.66 7.22
CA GLY A 484 -0.55 16.32 6.10
C GLY A 484 -0.52 14.84 5.68
N LEU A 485 0.06 13.97 6.51
CA LEU A 485 -0.04 12.51 6.36
C LEU A 485 -1.45 12.09 6.81
N GLN A 486 -2.36 12.04 5.85
CA GLN A 486 -3.74 11.60 6.03
C GLN A 486 -3.91 10.24 5.37
N ASP A 487 -3.69 9.19 6.13
CA ASP A 487 -3.99 7.83 5.69
C ASP A 487 -5.52 7.64 5.54
N GLU A 488 -5.92 6.99 4.46
CA GLU A 488 -7.30 6.72 4.06
C GLU A 488 -7.57 5.20 3.89
N GLY A 489 -6.54 4.36 4.06
CA GLY A 489 -6.53 2.96 3.66
C GLY A 489 -6.65 1.96 4.82
N TRP A 490 -6.34 0.70 4.50
CA TRP A 490 -6.13 -0.39 5.44
C TRP A 490 -4.64 -0.74 5.36
N THR A 491 -3.81 0.09 5.99
CA THR A 491 -2.36 0.09 5.76
C THR A 491 -1.67 -1.01 6.56
N GLY A 492 -1.11 -1.97 5.83
CA GLY A 492 -0.39 -3.11 6.39
C GLY A 492 1.03 -2.76 6.83
N ASP A 493 1.79 -2.15 5.91
CA ASP A 493 3.21 -1.87 6.06
C ASP A 493 3.60 -0.61 5.25
N ALA A 494 4.85 -0.17 5.33
CA ALA A 494 5.37 0.97 4.55
C ALA A 494 6.90 0.91 4.42
N ALA A 495 7.48 1.54 3.39
CA ALA A 495 8.92 1.72 3.22
C ALA A 495 9.34 3.20 3.31
N PRO A 496 10.41 3.53 4.07
CA PRO A 496 11.11 4.80 3.99
C PRO A 496 12.14 4.75 2.85
N VAL A 497 11.97 5.58 1.82
CA VAL A 497 12.81 5.54 0.60
C VAL A 497 12.87 6.93 -0.03
N ASP A 498 14.01 7.36 -0.56
CA ASP A 498 14.13 8.60 -1.35
C ASP A 498 13.67 8.31 -2.79
N ILE A 499 12.34 8.34 -3.00
CA ILE A 499 11.67 7.91 -4.25
C ILE A 499 12.01 8.85 -5.41
N ASN A 500 12.38 10.09 -5.10
CA ASN A 500 12.57 11.14 -6.09
C ASN A 500 14.03 11.61 -6.26
N ALA A 501 14.94 11.08 -5.45
CA ALA A 501 16.36 11.42 -5.39
C ALA A 501 16.66 12.91 -5.07
N ASP A 502 15.79 13.59 -4.30
CA ASP A 502 16.08 14.93 -3.76
C ASP A 502 16.88 14.91 -2.45
N GLY A 503 17.12 13.70 -1.91
CA GLY A 503 17.88 13.41 -0.71
C GLY A 503 17.00 13.24 0.53
N TRP A 504 15.71 13.62 0.51
CA TRP A 504 14.81 13.45 1.65
C TRP A 504 14.12 12.09 1.60
N VAL A 505 13.99 11.45 2.76
CA VAL A 505 13.30 10.17 2.88
C VAL A 505 11.80 10.39 2.72
N ASP A 506 11.26 9.90 1.60
CA ASP A 506 9.82 9.83 1.30
C ASP A 506 9.20 8.56 1.93
N LEU A 507 7.90 8.37 1.72
CA LEU A 507 7.16 7.19 2.18
C LEU A 507 6.38 6.53 1.04
N TYR A 508 6.55 5.21 0.90
CA TYR A 508 5.65 4.34 0.14
C TYR A 508 4.84 3.51 1.14
N MET A 509 3.53 3.72 1.24
CA MET A 509 2.64 3.04 2.20
C MET A 509 1.76 2.00 1.48
N LEU A 510 1.84 0.75 1.95
CA LEU A 510 1.11 -0.39 1.39
C LEU A 510 -0.33 -0.41 1.88
N ASN A 511 -1.25 -0.79 1.02
CA ASN A 511 -2.68 -0.83 1.32
C ASN A 511 -3.24 -2.22 1.01
N MET A 512 -3.79 -2.87 2.03
CA MET A 512 -4.27 -4.25 1.92
C MET A 512 -5.58 -4.35 1.13
N GLN A 513 -6.41 -3.31 1.10
CA GLN A 513 -7.63 -3.30 0.29
C GLN A 513 -7.86 -1.90 -0.30
N GLY A 514 -7.07 -1.57 -1.31
CA GLY A 514 -7.10 -0.29 -2.01
C GLY A 514 -5.74 0.05 -2.59
N ASN A 515 -5.65 1.10 -3.40
CA ASN A 515 -4.38 1.53 -3.97
C ASN A 515 -3.35 1.91 -2.88
N ASP A 516 -2.08 1.54 -3.08
CA ASP A 516 -0.96 2.04 -2.28
C ASP A 516 -0.87 3.57 -2.33
N GLN A 517 -0.23 4.15 -1.32
CA GLN A 517 -0.15 5.60 -1.14
C GLN A 517 1.31 6.05 -1.05
N VAL A 518 1.71 6.94 -1.96
CA VAL A 518 3.07 7.50 -2.00
C VAL A 518 3.05 8.96 -1.55
N PHE A 519 3.96 9.31 -0.63
CA PHE A 519 4.04 10.61 0.02
C PHE A 519 5.47 11.18 -0.03
N LEU A 520 5.65 12.29 -0.75
CA LEU A 520 6.92 12.99 -0.84
C LEU A 520 7.16 13.88 0.39
N ASN A 521 8.34 13.79 0.98
CA ASN A 521 8.78 14.57 2.13
C ASN A 521 9.31 15.94 1.68
N ARG A 522 8.58 17.00 2.01
CA ARG A 522 8.94 18.37 1.64
C ARG A 522 9.85 18.99 2.70
N GLU A 523 11.12 18.63 2.66
CA GLU A 523 12.19 19.19 3.51
C GLU A 523 11.89 19.10 5.01
N GLY A 524 11.37 17.97 5.50
CA GLY A 524 11.01 17.75 6.91
C GLY A 524 9.79 18.54 7.41
N LYS A 525 9.06 19.23 6.52
CA LYS A 525 7.97 20.15 6.92
C LYS A 525 6.57 19.59 6.74
N ARG A 526 6.39 18.67 5.78
CA ARG A 526 5.12 18.02 5.43
C ARG A 526 5.35 16.87 4.47
N PHE A 527 4.38 15.98 4.39
CA PHE A 527 4.23 14.97 3.35
C PHE A 527 3.24 15.44 2.27
N GLU A 528 3.46 15.01 1.02
CA GLU A 528 2.65 15.40 -0.14
C GLU A 528 2.36 14.18 -1.02
N ARG A 529 1.08 13.83 -1.21
CA ARG A 529 0.67 12.69 -2.04
C ARG A 529 1.17 12.84 -3.49
N ALA A 530 1.83 11.82 -4.04
CA ALA A 530 2.46 11.88 -5.37
C ALA A 530 2.33 10.60 -6.22
N ALA A 531 1.58 9.58 -5.78
CA ALA A 531 1.51 8.27 -6.46
C ALA A 531 1.20 8.38 -7.97
N SER A 532 0.18 9.16 -8.35
CA SER A 532 -0.24 9.36 -9.75
C SER A 532 0.76 10.13 -10.62
N ASP A 533 1.67 10.88 -10.00
CA ASP A 533 2.68 11.67 -10.73
C ASP A 533 3.93 10.85 -11.03
N LEU A 534 4.26 9.89 -10.15
CA LEU A 534 5.48 9.09 -10.20
C LEU A 534 5.25 7.71 -10.83
N PHE A 535 4.22 7.00 -10.41
CA PHE A 535 3.91 5.63 -10.82
C PHE A 535 2.87 5.61 -11.94
N PRO A 536 2.82 4.56 -12.78
CA PRO A 536 1.76 4.40 -13.78
C PRO A 536 0.46 3.90 -13.14
N LYS A 537 0.59 3.12 -12.06
CA LYS A 537 -0.42 2.47 -11.23
C LYS A 537 0.25 2.05 -9.90
N THR A 538 -0.53 1.69 -8.88
CA THR A 538 0.00 1.06 -7.64
C THR A 538 -0.70 -0.28 -7.36
N SER A 539 -0.21 -1.08 -6.42
CA SER A 539 -0.84 -2.36 -6.06
C SER A 539 -2.14 -2.14 -5.25
N TRP A 540 -2.99 -3.17 -5.16
CA TRP A 540 -4.30 -3.10 -4.48
C TRP A 540 -4.38 -3.90 -3.18
N GLY A 541 -3.60 -4.98 -3.11
CA GLY A 541 -3.64 -6.00 -2.07
C GLY A 541 -2.27 -6.25 -1.47
N SER A 542 -1.47 -5.19 -1.32
CA SER A 542 -0.04 -5.27 -1.04
C SER A 542 0.26 -5.67 0.41
N MET A 543 1.35 -6.43 0.58
CA MET A 543 1.80 -7.00 1.86
C MET A 543 3.20 -6.54 2.24
N GLY A 544 4.22 -6.88 1.45
CA GLY A 544 5.61 -6.55 1.68
C GLY A 544 6.20 -5.64 0.60
N ILE A 545 7.25 -4.91 0.95
CA ILE A 545 7.95 -3.97 0.08
C ILE A 545 9.44 -3.97 0.41
N LYS A 546 10.30 -3.87 -0.61
CA LYS A 546 11.72 -3.55 -0.48
C LYS A 546 12.16 -2.62 -1.63
N ALA A 547 13.04 -1.68 -1.30
CA ALA A 547 13.76 -0.86 -2.28
C ALA A 547 15.20 -1.41 -2.43
N MET A 548 15.69 -1.53 -3.67
CA MET A 548 17.01 -2.09 -3.99
C MET A 548 17.56 -1.55 -5.32
N ASP A 549 18.87 -1.64 -5.52
CA ASP A 549 19.55 -1.32 -6.79
C ASP A 549 19.67 -2.61 -7.63
N PHE A 550 18.59 -3.02 -8.29
CA PHE A 550 18.45 -4.37 -8.85
C PHE A 550 19.45 -4.67 -9.97
N GLU A 551 19.82 -3.66 -10.76
CA GLU A 551 20.79 -3.75 -11.86
C GLU A 551 22.16 -3.12 -11.56
N ASN A 552 22.41 -2.68 -10.32
CA ASN A 552 23.65 -2.01 -9.90
C ASN A 552 23.98 -0.75 -10.74
N ASP A 553 22.95 0.05 -11.08
CA ASP A 553 23.07 1.29 -11.86
C ASP A 553 23.15 2.55 -10.97
N GLY A 554 22.83 2.42 -9.68
CA GLY A 554 22.86 3.47 -8.67
C GLY A 554 21.50 4.05 -8.29
N ASP A 555 20.40 3.53 -8.85
CA ASP A 555 19.01 3.86 -8.52
C ASP A 555 18.39 2.92 -7.48
N LEU A 556 17.17 3.27 -7.04
CA LEU A 556 16.33 2.42 -6.20
C LEU A 556 15.05 2.06 -6.95
N ASP A 557 14.98 0.78 -7.31
CA ASP A 557 13.78 0.10 -7.77
C ASP A 557 12.98 -0.41 -6.58
N ILE A 558 11.68 -0.61 -6.76
CA ILE A 558 10.75 -0.99 -5.69
C ILE A 558 10.05 -2.30 -6.07
N PHE A 559 10.25 -3.35 -5.27
CA PHE A 559 9.53 -4.62 -5.40
C PHE A 559 8.49 -4.73 -4.29
N ILE A 560 7.24 -5.02 -4.68
CA ILE A 560 6.07 -5.13 -3.79
C ILE A 560 5.38 -6.47 -4.02
N THR A 561 5.07 -7.16 -2.93
CA THR A 561 4.22 -8.36 -2.97
C THR A 561 2.74 -7.98 -2.85
N ASP A 562 1.88 -8.55 -3.70
CA ASP A 562 0.41 -8.43 -3.62
C ASP A 562 -0.18 -9.81 -3.38
N MET A 563 -1.00 -9.92 -2.34
CA MET A 563 -1.56 -11.18 -1.87
C MET A 563 -3.06 -11.24 -2.12
N HIS A 564 -3.77 -10.13 -1.90
CA HIS A 564 -5.23 -10.17 -1.94
C HIS A 564 -5.78 -10.26 -3.36
N SER A 565 -5.07 -9.79 -4.38
CA SER A 565 -5.51 -9.97 -5.77
C SER A 565 -5.63 -11.45 -6.17
N ASP A 566 -4.70 -12.29 -5.71
CA ASP A 566 -4.73 -13.76 -5.85
C ASP A 566 -5.92 -14.43 -5.16
N MET A 567 -6.57 -13.77 -4.20
CA MET A 567 -7.77 -14.30 -3.55
C MET A 567 -9.07 -13.97 -4.30
N SER A 568 -8.98 -13.21 -5.39
CA SER A 568 -10.15 -12.91 -6.23
C SER A 568 -10.57 -14.11 -7.10
N GLU A 569 -9.67 -15.07 -7.32
CA GLU A 569 -9.92 -16.30 -8.08
C GLU A 569 -9.17 -17.50 -7.52
N HIS A 570 -9.45 -18.69 -8.06
CA HIS A 570 -8.81 -19.94 -7.67
C HIS A 570 -7.91 -20.40 -8.82
N ILE A 571 -6.59 -20.13 -8.74
CA ILE A 571 -5.63 -20.53 -9.78
C ILE A 571 -4.87 -21.81 -9.43
N GLY A 572 -4.53 -22.55 -10.48
CA GLY A 572 -3.71 -23.75 -10.40
C GLY A 572 -2.22 -23.45 -10.21
N PRO A 573 -1.42 -24.41 -9.69
CA PRO A 573 0.03 -24.28 -9.56
C PRO A 573 0.78 -23.99 -10.87
N ASP A 574 0.16 -24.28 -12.02
CA ASP A 574 0.66 -24.02 -13.36
C ASP A 574 0.49 -22.57 -13.83
N GLN A 575 -0.30 -21.76 -13.12
CA GLN A 575 -0.58 -20.35 -13.42
C GLN A 575 -0.05 -19.37 -12.36
N GLU A 576 0.67 -19.83 -11.34
CA GLU A 576 1.24 -18.99 -10.25
C GLU A 576 2.26 -17.93 -10.71
N LYS A 577 2.60 -17.89 -11.99
CA LYS A 577 3.49 -16.93 -12.62
C LYS A 577 2.76 -15.96 -13.56
N GLU A 578 1.43 -15.99 -13.54
CA GLU A 578 0.55 -15.08 -14.29
C GLU A 578 -0.12 -14.09 -13.32
N LYS A 579 -0.29 -12.84 -13.75
CA LYS A 579 -1.05 -11.81 -13.03
C LYS A 579 -2.47 -12.29 -12.73
N ALA A 580 -2.94 -12.09 -11.49
CA ALA A 580 -4.30 -12.40 -11.08
C ALA A 580 -5.35 -11.75 -12.00
N ALA A 581 -6.24 -12.54 -12.60
CA ALA A 581 -7.35 -12.04 -13.41
C ALA A 581 -8.49 -11.55 -12.50
N MET A 582 -8.32 -10.34 -11.96
CA MET A 582 -9.19 -9.74 -10.94
C MET A 582 -10.70 -9.91 -11.21
N GLN A 583 -11.35 -10.74 -10.38
CA GLN A 583 -12.78 -11.06 -10.50
C GLN A 583 -13.70 -10.11 -9.71
N TRP A 584 -13.15 -9.29 -8.79
CA TRP A 584 -13.96 -8.40 -7.97
C TRP A 584 -14.45 -7.18 -8.76
N PRO A 585 -15.70 -6.74 -8.55
CA PRO A 585 -16.24 -5.59 -9.26
C PRO A 585 -15.64 -4.28 -8.74
N GLU A 586 -15.60 -3.25 -9.57
CA GLU A 586 -15.09 -1.92 -9.21
C GLU A 586 -15.75 -1.31 -7.96
N SER A 587 -17.00 -1.66 -7.67
CA SER A 587 -17.68 -1.26 -6.42
C SER A 587 -17.05 -1.82 -5.13
N PHE A 588 -16.28 -2.91 -5.26
CA PHE A 588 -15.45 -3.51 -4.21
C PHE A 588 -14.02 -2.98 -4.26
N LEU A 589 -13.45 -2.77 -5.45
CA LEU A 589 -12.06 -2.32 -5.61
C LEU A 589 -11.87 -0.86 -5.19
N ARG A 590 -12.72 0.07 -5.68
CA ARG A 590 -12.59 1.54 -5.51
C ARG A 590 -11.24 2.10 -5.98
N THR A 591 -10.87 1.76 -7.20
CA THR A 591 -9.57 2.04 -7.82
C THR A 591 -9.67 2.90 -9.07
N GLU A 592 -10.87 3.02 -9.64
CA GLU A 592 -11.14 3.60 -10.95
C GLU A 592 -10.37 2.95 -12.12
N GLY A 593 -9.78 1.77 -11.89
CA GLY A 593 -8.94 1.04 -12.84
C GLY A 593 -7.43 1.29 -12.68
N GLU A 594 -7.00 2.04 -11.66
CA GLU A 594 -5.61 2.48 -11.46
C GLU A 594 -4.72 1.47 -10.70
N SER A 595 -5.16 0.22 -10.52
CA SER A 595 -4.37 -0.82 -9.83
C SER A 595 -3.59 -1.77 -10.74
N VAL A 596 -2.49 -2.28 -10.18
CA VAL A 596 -1.84 -3.55 -10.51
C VAL A 596 -2.51 -4.66 -9.67
N PHE A 597 -2.58 -5.87 -10.21
CA PHE A 597 -3.07 -7.08 -9.53
C PHE A 597 -2.01 -8.17 -9.72
N GLY A 598 -1.52 -8.78 -8.64
CA GLY A 598 -0.24 -9.49 -8.58
C GLY A 598 0.94 -8.56 -8.25
N ASN A 599 2.10 -9.14 -7.96
CA ASN A 599 3.30 -8.45 -7.45
C ASN A 599 3.80 -7.33 -8.37
N ALA A 600 3.97 -6.11 -7.87
CA ALA A 600 4.51 -5.01 -8.68
C ALA A 600 6.04 -4.91 -8.57
N PHE A 601 6.71 -4.71 -9.70
CA PHE A 601 8.12 -4.32 -9.71
C PHE A 601 8.27 -3.01 -10.46
N PHE A 602 8.61 -1.95 -9.73
CA PHE A 602 8.71 -0.61 -10.25
C PHE A 602 10.18 -0.26 -10.49
N ARG A 603 10.58 -0.19 -11.76
CA ARG A 603 11.92 0.26 -12.16
C ARG A 603 11.96 1.76 -12.36
N LEU A 604 12.97 2.46 -11.84
CA LEU A 604 13.12 3.90 -12.05
C LEU A 604 13.57 4.20 -13.49
N THR A 605 13.04 5.27 -14.10
CA THR A 605 13.41 5.69 -15.46
C THR A 605 14.12 7.05 -15.46
N ASP A 606 14.90 7.32 -16.52
CA ASP A 606 15.54 8.62 -16.83
C ASP A 606 14.61 9.85 -16.68
N GLY A 607 13.29 9.65 -16.76
CA GLY A 607 12.27 10.70 -16.60
C GLY A 607 11.92 11.05 -15.15
N GLY A 608 12.51 10.39 -14.15
CA GLY A 608 12.15 10.51 -12.74
C GLY A 608 10.76 9.94 -12.43
N ARG A 609 10.35 8.92 -13.19
CA ARG A 609 9.11 8.16 -13.02
C ARG A 609 9.40 6.68 -13.03
N TYR A 610 8.54 5.90 -12.42
CA TYR A 610 8.65 4.45 -12.41
C TYR A 610 7.91 3.82 -13.60
N GLU A 611 8.43 2.71 -14.11
CA GLU A 611 7.75 1.79 -15.01
C GLU A 611 7.47 0.46 -14.28
N GLU A 612 6.29 -0.11 -14.48
CA GLU A 612 5.94 -1.42 -13.91
C GLU A 612 6.42 -2.53 -14.86
N VAL A 613 7.30 -3.41 -14.37
CA VAL A 613 8.06 -4.39 -15.17
C VAL A 613 8.06 -5.81 -14.59
N SER A 614 7.23 -6.12 -13.59
CA SER A 614 7.20 -7.42 -12.91
C SER A 614 7.10 -8.64 -13.84
N ASP A 615 6.20 -8.59 -14.83
CA ASP A 615 6.03 -9.64 -15.86
C ASP A 615 7.30 -9.86 -16.69
N GLN A 616 8.09 -8.80 -16.93
CA GLN A 616 9.31 -8.86 -17.73
C GLN A 616 10.46 -9.51 -16.95
N LEU A 617 10.52 -9.23 -15.64
CA LEU A 617 11.53 -9.76 -14.73
C LEU A 617 11.16 -11.14 -14.16
N GLY A 618 9.90 -11.57 -14.25
CA GLY A 618 9.43 -12.84 -13.67
C GLY A 618 9.17 -12.78 -12.15
N ALA A 619 8.80 -11.60 -11.64
CA ALA A 619 8.63 -11.32 -10.22
C ALA A 619 7.35 -11.92 -9.59
N GLU A 620 6.42 -12.42 -10.41
CA GLU A 620 5.14 -12.97 -9.95
C GLU A 620 5.30 -14.29 -9.18
N ASN A 621 4.42 -14.53 -8.21
CA ASN A 621 4.30 -15.78 -7.43
C ASN A 621 2.97 -15.73 -6.67
N TYR A 622 2.58 -16.83 -6.01
CA TYR A 622 1.21 -16.99 -5.51
C TYR A 622 1.08 -16.97 -3.99
N TRP A 623 0.14 -16.16 -3.50
CA TRP A 623 -0.05 -15.81 -2.08
C TRP A 623 1.25 -15.44 -1.34
N PRO A 624 2.05 -14.48 -1.83
CA PRO A 624 3.17 -13.95 -1.08
C PRO A 624 2.74 -13.14 0.14
N TRP A 625 3.63 -13.05 1.12
CA TRP A 625 3.53 -12.19 2.28
C TRP A 625 4.80 -11.32 2.36
N GLY A 626 5.73 -11.66 3.25
CA GLY A 626 7.00 -10.98 3.41
C GLY A 626 7.99 -11.24 2.29
N LEU A 627 8.52 -10.15 1.78
CA LEU A 627 9.65 -10.02 0.87
C LEU A 627 10.88 -9.60 1.70
N SER A 628 11.92 -10.43 1.72
CA SER A 628 13.25 -10.11 2.23
C SER A 628 14.24 -10.09 1.06
N VAL A 629 15.21 -9.17 1.07
CA VAL A 629 16.14 -8.94 -0.04
C VAL A 629 17.54 -8.71 0.50
N ASP A 630 18.51 -9.51 0.04
CA ASP A 630 19.96 -9.32 0.22
C ASP A 630 20.73 -10.28 -0.74
N ASP A 631 22.05 -10.14 -0.84
CA ASP A 631 22.92 -10.92 -1.75
C ASP A 631 23.21 -12.34 -1.20
N LEU A 632 22.22 -13.24 -1.31
CA LEU A 632 22.24 -14.60 -0.74
C LEU A 632 23.30 -15.52 -1.35
N ASN A 633 23.76 -15.24 -2.57
CA ASN A 633 24.78 -16.04 -3.26
C ASN A 633 26.19 -15.39 -3.25
N ALA A 634 26.31 -14.17 -2.71
CA ALA A 634 27.48 -13.30 -2.67
C ALA A 634 28.12 -13.02 -4.05
N ASP A 635 27.35 -12.75 -5.11
CA ASP A 635 27.84 -12.39 -6.45
C ASP A 635 27.80 -10.90 -6.77
N GLY A 636 27.22 -10.09 -5.88
CA GLY A 636 27.10 -8.64 -5.99
C GLY A 636 25.72 -8.18 -6.44
N PHE A 637 24.74 -9.06 -6.62
CA PHE A 637 23.36 -8.70 -6.93
C PHE A 637 22.41 -9.13 -5.80
N ASP A 638 21.44 -8.27 -5.48
CA ASP A 638 20.48 -8.56 -4.43
C ASP A 638 19.47 -9.62 -4.88
N ASP A 639 19.45 -10.75 -4.17
CA ASP A 639 18.50 -11.85 -4.32
C ASP A 639 17.23 -11.58 -3.47
N ALA A 640 16.14 -12.30 -3.73
CA ALA A 640 14.89 -12.13 -2.98
C ALA A 640 14.35 -13.46 -2.41
N PHE A 641 13.97 -13.45 -1.13
CA PHE A 641 13.23 -14.52 -0.47
C PHE A 641 11.81 -14.05 -0.16
N LEU A 642 10.82 -14.81 -0.63
CA LEU A 642 9.41 -14.50 -0.50
C LEU A 642 8.70 -15.60 0.28
N THR A 643 8.20 -15.23 1.45
CA THR A 643 7.33 -16.07 2.28
C THR A 643 5.93 -16.17 1.68
N SER A 644 5.32 -17.34 1.72
CA SER A 644 4.03 -17.59 1.06
C SER A 644 3.14 -18.61 1.78
N SER A 645 1.98 -18.91 1.17
CA SER A 645 0.92 -19.84 1.59
C SER A 645 -0.10 -19.26 2.56
N MET A 646 -1.34 -19.73 2.45
CA MET A 646 -2.49 -19.23 3.23
C MET A 646 -2.91 -20.10 4.41
N ASN A 647 -2.34 -21.31 4.54
CA ASN A 647 -2.78 -22.31 5.51
C ASN A 647 -4.25 -22.76 5.26
N PHE A 648 -4.96 -23.21 6.29
CA PHE A 648 -6.35 -23.68 6.17
C PHE A 648 -7.33 -22.56 5.73
N PRO A 649 -8.31 -22.82 4.86
CA PRO A 649 -8.63 -24.09 4.18
C PRO A 649 -7.92 -24.28 2.84
N LEU A 650 -6.99 -23.38 2.50
CA LEU A 650 -6.42 -23.27 1.17
C LEU A 650 -5.28 -24.26 0.94
N ARG A 651 -4.93 -24.46 -0.33
CA ARG A 651 -3.80 -25.30 -0.73
C ARG A 651 -2.47 -24.73 -0.23
N TYR A 652 -1.46 -25.59 -0.21
CA TYR A 652 -0.09 -25.15 0.04
C TYR A 652 0.42 -24.22 -1.08
N GLY A 653 1.18 -23.19 -0.69
CA GLY A 653 2.01 -22.36 -1.57
C GLY A 653 3.49 -22.48 -1.15
N VAL A 654 4.39 -22.47 -2.12
CA VAL A 654 5.84 -22.57 -1.84
C VAL A 654 6.42 -21.24 -1.39
N ASN A 655 7.39 -21.26 -0.46
CA ASN A 655 8.26 -20.10 -0.32
C ASN A 655 9.12 -19.99 -1.59
N SER A 656 9.20 -18.80 -2.17
CA SER A 656 9.97 -18.58 -3.41
C SER A 656 11.33 -17.97 -3.05
N LEU A 657 12.41 -18.55 -3.58
CA LEU A 657 13.72 -17.92 -3.60
C LEU A 657 14.03 -17.55 -5.04
N LEU A 658 14.23 -16.25 -5.27
CA LEU A 658 14.47 -15.67 -6.58
C LEU A 658 15.91 -15.18 -6.65
N LEU A 659 16.73 -15.85 -7.45
CA LEU A 659 18.08 -15.37 -7.74
C LEU A 659 18.03 -14.25 -8.78
N ASN A 660 18.84 -13.21 -8.60
CA ASN A 660 19.01 -12.12 -9.55
C ASN A 660 20.05 -12.52 -10.62
N ASP A 661 19.61 -12.77 -11.86
CA ASP A 661 20.47 -13.25 -12.97
C ASP A 661 21.30 -12.10 -13.58
N GLY A 662 22.08 -11.39 -12.75
CA GLY A 662 22.97 -10.30 -13.15
C GLY A 662 22.26 -8.99 -13.54
N GLY A 663 21.16 -8.64 -12.87
CA GLY A 663 20.35 -7.46 -13.16
C GLY A 663 19.39 -7.61 -14.35
N GLU A 664 19.34 -8.79 -14.98
CA GLU A 664 18.45 -9.01 -16.14
C GLU A 664 17.03 -9.43 -15.72
N ARG A 665 16.88 -10.30 -14.71
CA ARG A 665 15.61 -10.91 -14.27
C ARG A 665 15.75 -11.80 -13.03
N TRP A 666 14.61 -12.16 -12.44
CA TRP A 666 14.49 -13.15 -11.38
C TRP A 666 14.52 -14.60 -11.91
N ARG A 667 15.04 -15.52 -11.08
CA ARG A 667 15.10 -16.96 -11.36
C ARG A 667 14.67 -17.75 -10.14
N ASP A 668 13.57 -18.50 -10.25
CA ASP A 668 13.13 -19.41 -9.19
C ASP A 668 14.21 -20.47 -8.90
N ALA A 669 14.60 -20.60 -7.64
CA ALA A 669 15.65 -21.49 -7.18
C ALA A 669 15.30 -22.26 -5.88
N GLU A 670 14.07 -22.17 -5.36
CA GLU A 670 13.70 -22.77 -4.06
C GLU A 670 13.97 -24.28 -3.94
N PHE A 671 13.84 -25.05 -5.02
CA PHE A 671 14.20 -26.47 -5.07
C PHE A 671 15.64 -26.74 -5.53
N ILE A 672 16.33 -25.75 -6.12
CA ILE A 672 17.74 -25.85 -6.51
C ILE A 672 18.62 -25.73 -5.27
N VAL A 673 18.37 -24.72 -4.43
CA VAL A 673 19.14 -24.44 -3.21
C VAL A 673 18.49 -24.98 -1.92
N GLY A 674 17.54 -25.92 -2.02
CA GLY A 674 17.07 -26.71 -0.87
C GLY A 674 16.08 -26.05 0.09
N VAL A 675 15.55 -24.85 -0.21
CA VAL A 675 14.49 -24.18 0.57
C VAL A 675 13.19 -25.01 0.56
N GLU A 676 12.84 -25.58 -0.60
CA GLU A 676 11.65 -26.42 -0.79
C GLU A 676 12.04 -27.81 -1.36
N PRO A 677 11.28 -28.88 -1.06
CA PRO A 677 10.13 -28.91 -0.16
C PRO A 677 10.55 -28.78 1.31
N ARG A 678 9.77 -28.05 2.11
CA ARG A 678 10.06 -27.82 3.54
C ARG A 678 10.34 -29.12 4.32
N ALA A 679 11.32 -29.03 5.23
CA ALA A 679 11.59 -30.07 6.21
C ALA A 679 10.37 -30.28 7.13
N GLY A 680 9.94 -31.54 7.30
CA GLY A 680 8.79 -31.91 8.13
C GLY A 680 7.46 -32.04 7.36
N GLY A 681 7.38 -31.60 6.12
CA GLY A 681 6.19 -31.73 5.25
C GLY A 681 5.53 -30.39 4.91
N LEU A 682 4.41 -30.45 4.18
CA LEU A 682 3.73 -29.26 3.62
C LEU A 682 2.44 -28.88 4.38
N ALA A 683 2.03 -29.71 5.33
CA ALA A 683 0.77 -29.58 6.04
C ALA A 683 0.94 -29.94 7.51
N VAL A 684 0.18 -29.25 8.35
CA VAL A 684 0.23 -29.42 9.80
C VAL A 684 -1.16 -29.58 10.39
N PRO A 685 -1.26 -30.19 11.58
CA PRO A 685 -2.51 -30.29 12.31
C PRO A 685 -2.95 -28.87 12.72
N TRP A 686 -4.12 -28.43 12.25
CA TRP A 686 -4.60 -27.06 12.40
C TRP A 686 -5.54 -26.91 13.60
N PHE A 687 -6.59 -27.75 13.69
CA PHE A 687 -7.51 -27.76 14.83
C PHE A 687 -8.26 -29.09 15.03
N GLU A 688 -8.80 -29.29 16.24
CA GLU A 688 -9.63 -30.46 16.58
C GLU A 688 -11.11 -30.07 16.79
N LEU A 689 -12.00 -30.95 16.32
CA LEU A 689 -13.45 -30.88 16.44
C LEU A 689 -13.98 -31.99 17.33
N ASP A 690 -14.82 -31.64 18.32
CA ASP A 690 -15.62 -32.54 19.14
C ASP A 690 -17.02 -32.69 18.52
N MET A 691 -17.20 -33.76 17.75
CA MET A 691 -18.43 -34.05 16.99
C MET A 691 -19.56 -34.60 17.87
N LEU A 692 -19.26 -35.02 19.11
CA LEU A 692 -20.27 -35.36 20.12
C LEU A 692 -20.74 -34.16 20.92
N GLY A 693 -19.86 -33.17 21.12
CA GLY A 693 -20.08 -31.99 21.95
C GLY A 693 -20.42 -30.72 21.17
N ALA A 694 -19.61 -29.68 21.35
CA ALA A 694 -19.94 -28.32 20.93
C ALA A 694 -19.83 -28.10 19.42
N ASP A 695 -19.05 -28.90 18.69
CA ASP A 695 -18.66 -28.59 17.31
C ASP A 695 -19.54 -29.25 16.25
N ARG A 696 -20.50 -30.08 16.67
CA ARG A 696 -21.46 -30.78 15.80
C ARG A 696 -22.25 -29.85 14.85
N GLU A 697 -22.41 -28.59 15.22
CA GLU A 697 -23.07 -27.55 14.42
C GLU A 697 -22.12 -26.34 14.17
N ALA A 698 -20.80 -26.53 14.26
CA ALA A 698 -19.83 -25.46 14.05
C ALA A 698 -19.83 -24.93 12.59
N PRO A 699 -19.69 -23.61 12.36
CA PRO A 699 -19.67 -23.03 11.01
C PRO A 699 -18.59 -23.63 10.10
N VAL A 700 -17.44 -24.00 10.66
CA VAL A 700 -16.33 -24.62 9.92
C VAL A 700 -16.73 -25.93 9.21
N LEU A 701 -17.77 -26.63 9.68
CA LEU A 701 -18.31 -27.82 9.00
C LEU A 701 -18.93 -27.52 7.63
N GLU A 702 -19.25 -26.26 7.31
CA GLU A 702 -19.67 -25.86 5.96
C GLU A 702 -18.45 -25.71 5.03
N ILE A 703 -17.37 -25.12 5.54
CA ILE A 703 -16.08 -25.02 4.83
C ILE A 703 -15.56 -26.42 4.48
N LEU A 704 -15.53 -27.33 5.46
CA LEU A 704 -15.07 -28.71 5.23
C LEU A 704 -15.89 -29.46 4.16
N LYS A 705 -17.19 -29.17 4.03
CA LYS A 705 -18.04 -29.76 2.96
C LYS A 705 -17.70 -29.20 1.59
N ASN A 706 -17.40 -27.90 1.50
CA ASN A 706 -17.02 -27.25 0.26
C ASN A 706 -15.66 -27.80 -0.24
N GLU A 707 -14.74 -28.08 0.69
CA GLU A 707 -13.45 -28.76 0.44
C GLU A 707 -13.57 -30.30 0.26
N GLY A 708 -14.79 -30.84 0.14
CA GLY A 708 -15.05 -32.22 -0.24
C GLY A 708 -15.04 -33.26 0.90
N ALA A 709 -14.93 -32.85 2.16
CA ALA A 709 -15.10 -33.77 3.29
C ALA A 709 -16.60 -34.04 3.58
N ASP A 710 -16.90 -35.16 4.25
CA ASP A 710 -18.24 -35.48 4.74
C ASP A 710 -18.31 -35.45 6.29
N PRO A 711 -18.67 -34.30 6.90
CA PRO A 711 -18.86 -34.21 8.34
C PRO A 711 -19.93 -35.13 8.94
N ALA A 712 -20.80 -35.76 8.13
CA ALA A 712 -21.75 -36.75 8.64
C ALA A 712 -21.11 -38.13 8.83
N SER A 713 -19.95 -38.40 8.22
CA SER A 713 -19.16 -39.61 8.41
C SER A 713 -18.06 -39.48 9.46
N PHE A 714 -17.87 -38.29 10.04
CA PHE A 714 -16.80 -38.03 11.00
C PHE A 714 -16.99 -38.82 12.31
N PRO A 715 -15.92 -39.39 12.88
CA PRO A 715 -15.94 -39.97 14.22
C PRO A 715 -16.11 -38.91 15.32
N ASP A 716 -16.23 -39.36 16.57
CA ASP A 716 -16.47 -38.52 17.76
C ASP A 716 -15.49 -37.34 17.89
N ARG A 717 -14.25 -37.50 17.43
CA ARG A 717 -13.22 -36.46 17.36
C ARG A 717 -12.51 -36.49 16.01
N VAL A 718 -12.33 -35.31 15.41
CA VAL A 718 -11.59 -35.16 14.15
C VAL A 718 -10.57 -34.05 14.27
N VAL A 719 -9.35 -34.31 13.81
CA VAL A 719 -8.30 -33.32 13.64
C VAL A 719 -8.21 -32.94 12.18
N VAL A 720 -8.45 -31.66 11.92
CA VAL A 720 -8.33 -31.03 10.61
C VAL A 720 -6.89 -30.57 10.40
N TRP A 721 -6.32 -30.94 9.27
CA TRP A 721 -5.01 -30.50 8.81
C TRP A 721 -5.17 -29.44 7.72
N GLY A 722 -4.30 -28.45 7.76
CA GLY A 722 -4.18 -27.41 6.74
C GLY A 722 -2.75 -27.25 6.28
N ALA A 723 -2.54 -26.51 5.20
CA ALA A 723 -1.21 -26.19 4.71
C ALA A 723 -0.33 -25.49 5.77
N MET A 724 0.99 -25.72 5.72
CA MET A 724 1.97 -24.84 6.34
C MET A 724 2.06 -23.52 5.58
N GLY A 725 2.66 -22.50 6.21
CA GLY A 725 2.76 -21.18 5.59
C GLY A 725 3.58 -20.21 6.42
N SER A 726 4.37 -19.42 5.72
CA SER A 726 5.27 -18.40 6.27
C SER A 726 4.61 -17.04 6.15
N ARG A 727 5.03 -16.06 6.98
CA ARG A 727 4.49 -14.69 6.92
C ARG A 727 5.56 -13.62 6.83
N SER A 728 6.63 -13.76 7.60
CA SER A 728 7.78 -12.89 7.55
C SER A 728 9.06 -13.68 7.54
N SER A 729 10.14 -13.01 7.15
CA SER A 729 11.50 -13.52 7.15
C SER A 729 12.47 -12.41 7.52
N ALA A 730 13.66 -12.81 7.95
CA ALA A 730 14.83 -11.95 8.02
C ALA A 730 16.02 -12.70 7.40
N ILE A 731 16.87 -11.96 6.68
CA ILE A 731 18.12 -12.45 6.09
C ILE A 731 19.26 -11.82 6.88
N PHE A 732 20.17 -12.63 7.40
CA PHE A 732 21.39 -12.19 8.11
C PHE A 732 22.35 -13.38 8.30
N ASP A 733 23.64 -13.13 8.41
CA ASP A 733 24.60 -14.14 8.90
C ASP A 733 24.28 -14.47 10.36
N LEU A 734 23.85 -15.71 10.60
CA LEU A 734 23.29 -16.14 11.88
C LEU A 734 24.34 -16.90 12.73
N ASP A 735 25.35 -17.51 12.11
CA ASP A 735 26.34 -18.34 12.80
C ASP A 735 27.79 -17.80 12.86
N ASP A 736 28.03 -16.62 12.27
CA ASP A 736 29.27 -15.85 12.16
C ASP A 736 30.28 -16.39 11.10
N ASP A 737 29.85 -17.16 10.09
CA ASP A 737 30.76 -17.71 9.05
C ASP A 737 31.04 -16.77 7.85
N GLY A 738 30.15 -15.80 7.62
CA GLY A 738 30.24 -14.78 6.58
C GLY A 738 29.17 -14.84 5.50
N ASP A 739 28.47 -15.96 5.28
CA ASP A 739 27.35 -16.03 4.34
C ASP A 739 26.01 -15.60 4.99
N LEU A 740 24.89 -15.70 4.26
CA LEU A 740 23.60 -15.17 4.69
C LEU A 740 22.56 -16.27 4.86
N ASP A 741 22.02 -16.34 6.08
CA ASP A 741 21.01 -17.30 6.50
C ASP A 741 19.60 -16.69 6.48
N ILE A 742 18.57 -17.55 6.58
CA ILE A 742 17.17 -17.13 6.55
C ILE A 742 16.40 -17.69 7.76
N VAL A 743 15.78 -16.81 8.54
CA VAL A 743 14.82 -17.18 9.60
C VAL A 743 13.43 -16.72 9.23
N THR A 744 12.42 -17.59 9.35
CA THR A 744 11.02 -17.27 9.06
C THR A 744 10.15 -17.18 10.33
N ASN A 745 8.99 -16.54 10.23
CA ASN A 745 7.88 -16.73 11.17
C ASN A 745 6.78 -17.57 10.50
N GLU A 746 6.50 -18.76 11.05
CA GLU A 746 5.59 -19.76 10.48
C GLU A 746 4.24 -19.76 11.20
N MET A 747 3.13 -19.62 10.45
CA MET A 747 1.80 -19.56 11.05
C MET A 747 1.42 -20.85 11.76
N ASN A 748 1.07 -20.72 13.05
CA ASN A 748 0.70 -21.84 13.94
C ASN A 748 1.78 -22.95 14.02
N HIS A 749 3.06 -22.57 13.84
CA HIS A 749 4.18 -23.52 13.79
C HIS A 749 5.49 -22.95 14.35
N HIS A 750 6.50 -23.82 14.44
CA HIS A 750 7.89 -23.45 14.69
C HIS A 750 8.51 -22.78 13.46
N PRO A 751 9.41 -21.80 13.63
CA PRO A 751 10.10 -21.11 12.55
C PRO A 751 10.97 -22.07 11.72
N MET A 752 11.26 -21.71 10.47
CA MET A 752 12.38 -22.31 9.73
C MET A 752 13.67 -21.56 10.11
N VAL A 753 14.78 -22.28 10.27
CA VAL A 753 16.11 -21.69 10.49
C VAL A 753 17.04 -22.28 9.43
N LEU A 754 17.02 -21.65 8.26
CA LEU A 754 17.74 -22.11 7.08
C LEU A 754 19.17 -21.59 7.13
N LEU A 755 20.13 -22.46 7.49
CA LEU A 755 21.55 -22.14 7.36
C LEU A 755 22.05 -22.45 5.95
N SER A 756 22.86 -21.57 5.38
CA SER A 756 23.51 -21.78 4.09
C SER A 756 24.73 -22.71 4.19
N ASP A 757 25.33 -23.03 3.04
CA ASP A 757 26.67 -23.65 2.93
C ASP A 757 27.54 -22.94 1.88
N LEU A 758 27.22 -21.68 1.56
CA LEU A 758 27.87 -20.89 0.52
C LEU A 758 29.35 -20.64 0.85
N SER A 759 29.66 -20.34 2.11
CA SER A 759 31.02 -20.10 2.61
C SER A 759 31.95 -21.31 2.39
N ASP A 760 31.40 -22.52 2.50
CA ASP A 760 32.08 -23.82 2.34
C ASP A 760 32.13 -24.27 0.86
N THR A 761 31.17 -23.85 0.02
CA THR A 761 30.98 -24.35 -1.35
C THR A 761 31.51 -23.41 -2.45
N LYS A 762 31.48 -22.09 -2.28
CA LYS A 762 31.90 -21.11 -3.30
C LYS A 762 33.42 -20.82 -3.22
N PRO A 763 34.25 -21.23 -4.20
CA PRO A 763 35.72 -21.17 -4.07
C PRO A 763 36.32 -19.77 -4.02
N ASP A 764 35.58 -18.78 -4.52
CA ASP A 764 35.90 -17.36 -4.58
C ASP A 764 34.94 -16.52 -3.72
N PHE A 765 34.39 -17.12 -2.65
CA PHE A 765 33.52 -16.43 -1.69
C PHE A 765 34.20 -15.19 -1.09
N ALA A 766 33.58 -14.03 -1.31
CA ALA A 766 34.07 -12.74 -0.84
C ALA A 766 32.92 -11.81 -0.46
N PHE A 767 33.02 -11.15 0.71
CA PHE A 767 32.01 -10.23 1.22
C PHE A 767 32.60 -9.04 1.99
N LEU A 768 31.75 -8.08 2.35
CA LEU A 768 32.02 -7.02 3.34
C LEU A 768 30.77 -6.74 4.18
N LYS A 769 30.91 -6.69 5.51
CA LYS A 769 29.87 -6.15 6.40
C LYS A 769 30.21 -4.72 6.83
N VAL A 770 29.23 -3.82 6.85
CA VAL A 770 29.41 -2.39 7.17
C VAL A 770 28.49 -1.95 8.31
N LYS A 771 29.06 -1.78 9.51
CA LYS A 771 28.37 -1.23 10.69
C LYS A 771 28.56 0.30 10.69
N LEU A 772 27.48 1.06 10.53
CA LEU A 772 27.52 2.53 10.55
C LEU A 772 27.21 3.06 11.96
N ILE A 773 27.85 4.17 12.35
CA ILE A 773 27.60 4.86 13.62
C ILE A 773 27.47 6.36 13.35
N GLY A 774 26.24 6.89 13.46
CA GLY A 774 25.95 8.31 13.41
C GLY A 774 26.48 9.08 14.62
N THR A 775 26.79 10.36 14.43
CA THR A 775 27.23 11.31 15.49
C THR A 775 26.59 12.70 15.35
N VAL A 776 26.13 13.04 14.16
CA VAL A 776 25.24 14.17 13.83
C VAL A 776 23.92 13.62 13.30
N SER A 777 23.98 12.62 12.42
CA SER A 777 22.83 11.78 12.05
C SER A 777 22.40 10.90 13.23
N ASN A 778 21.19 10.34 13.16
CA ASN A 778 20.74 9.31 14.09
C ASN A 778 21.75 8.15 14.23
N ARG A 779 21.85 7.55 15.42
CA ARG A 779 22.98 6.71 15.82
C ARG A 779 23.10 5.42 14.99
N SER A 780 21.99 4.76 14.68
CA SER A 780 21.91 3.58 13.80
C SER A 780 22.12 3.89 12.30
N ALA A 781 22.23 5.17 11.95
CA ALA A 781 22.39 5.72 10.61
C ALA A 781 21.28 5.32 9.62
N LEU A 782 20.03 5.22 10.10
CA LEU A 782 18.86 4.99 9.26
C LEU A 782 18.74 6.11 8.23
N GLY A 783 18.57 5.75 6.96
CA GLY A 783 18.59 6.65 5.80
C GLY A 783 19.98 6.91 5.19
N ALA A 784 21.06 6.31 5.72
CA ALA A 784 22.38 6.41 5.10
C ALA A 784 22.49 5.57 3.82
N VAL A 785 23.20 6.08 2.81
CA VAL A 785 23.49 5.36 1.55
C VAL A 785 24.97 5.03 1.48
N VAL A 786 25.31 3.75 1.30
CA VAL A 786 26.68 3.27 1.13
C VAL A 786 26.89 2.84 -0.31
N ARG A 787 27.89 3.42 -0.97
CA ARG A 787 28.37 2.98 -2.29
C ARG A 787 29.74 2.32 -2.18
N LEU A 788 29.90 1.17 -2.81
CA LEU A 788 31.13 0.39 -2.85
C LEU A 788 31.62 0.25 -4.29
N ARG A 789 32.94 0.28 -4.48
CA ARG A 789 33.57 -0.02 -5.78
C ARG A 789 34.70 -1.02 -5.63
N ALA A 790 34.65 -2.09 -6.40
CA ALA A 790 35.64 -3.16 -6.43
C ALA A 790 35.97 -3.56 -7.88
N GLY A 791 37.00 -2.95 -8.47
CA GLY A 791 37.27 -3.10 -9.90
C GLY A 791 36.16 -2.48 -10.75
N ASP A 792 35.48 -3.32 -11.54
CA ASP A 792 34.33 -2.97 -12.37
C ASP A 792 32.98 -3.16 -11.63
N LEU A 793 32.99 -3.74 -10.42
CA LEU A 793 31.79 -3.90 -9.59
C LEU A 793 31.48 -2.58 -8.86
N HIS A 794 30.24 -2.14 -8.96
CA HIS A 794 29.69 -0.92 -8.35
C HIS A 794 28.42 -1.32 -7.60
N LEU A 795 28.41 -1.22 -6.28
CA LEU A 795 27.28 -1.62 -5.45
C LEU A 795 26.74 -0.41 -4.66
N MET A 796 25.44 -0.41 -4.38
CA MET A 796 24.79 0.58 -3.54
C MET A 796 23.76 -0.07 -2.62
N LYS A 797 23.80 0.27 -1.32
CA LYS A 797 22.76 -0.14 -0.36
C LYS A 797 22.37 1.01 0.55
N VAL A 798 21.11 1.00 0.96
CA VAL A 798 20.52 1.95 1.92
C VAL A 798 20.37 1.26 3.28
N LYS A 799 20.75 1.94 4.36
CA LYS A 799 20.40 1.50 5.72
C LYS A 799 18.96 1.90 6.02
N ASP A 800 18.00 1.13 5.50
CA ASP A 800 16.55 1.37 5.66
C ASP A 800 15.95 0.75 6.93
N GLY A 801 16.65 -0.21 7.55
CA GLY A 801 16.17 -0.95 8.73
C GLY A 801 15.12 -2.02 8.42
N GLN A 802 14.79 -2.28 7.16
CA GLN A 802 13.70 -3.19 6.79
C GLN A 802 14.23 -4.59 6.46
N SER A 803 13.73 -5.59 7.17
CA SER A 803 14.11 -7.01 6.98
C SER A 803 13.04 -7.87 6.31
N GLY A 804 11.78 -7.42 6.32
CA GLY A 804 10.65 -8.08 5.65
C GLY A 804 9.31 -7.51 6.11
N TYR A 805 8.20 -8.13 5.67
CA TYR A 805 6.84 -7.74 6.12
C TYR A 805 6.72 -7.76 7.65
N LEU A 806 6.19 -6.67 8.21
CA LEU A 806 6.05 -6.45 9.65
C LEU A 806 7.37 -6.56 10.45
N SER A 807 8.53 -6.40 9.79
CA SER A 807 9.82 -6.84 10.33
C SER A 807 10.92 -5.78 10.14
N HIS A 808 11.16 -4.98 11.19
CA HIS A 808 12.18 -3.92 11.20
C HIS A 808 13.29 -4.22 12.21
N SER A 809 14.53 -4.07 11.77
CA SER A 809 15.73 -4.64 12.39
C SER A 809 16.91 -3.66 12.34
N ASP A 810 17.88 -3.81 13.24
CA ASP A 810 19.13 -3.04 13.22
C ASP A 810 20.35 -3.97 13.13
N PHE A 811 20.86 -4.13 11.91
CA PHE A 811 22.06 -4.92 11.60
C PHE A 811 23.00 -4.22 10.59
N PRO A 812 24.26 -4.68 10.44
CA PRO A 812 25.19 -4.15 9.45
C PRO A 812 24.73 -4.40 8.00
N LEU A 813 25.08 -3.49 7.08
CA LEU A 813 24.86 -3.73 5.65
C LEU A 813 25.81 -4.83 5.14
N TYR A 814 25.29 -5.79 4.39
CA TYR A 814 26.08 -6.82 3.71
C TYR A 814 26.37 -6.44 2.25
N PHE A 815 27.53 -6.82 1.72
CA PHE A 815 27.85 -6.73 0.31
C PHE A 815 28.61 -7.99 -0.09
N GLY A 816 28.03 -8.85 -0.93
CA GLY A 816 28.82 -9.84 -1.66
C GLY A 816 29.66 -9.16 -2.73
N LEU A 817 30.80 -9.76 -3.05
CA LEU A 817 31.82 -9.14 -3.91
C LEU A 817 32.13 -9.97 -5.15
N GLY A 818 31.44 -11.11 -5.33
CA GLY A 818 31.73 -12.08 -6.39
C GLY A 818 33.22 -12.40 -6.44
N ALA A 819 33.80 -12.36 -7.64
CA ALA A 819 35.22 -12.68 -7.85
C ALA A 819 36.20 -11.51 -7.55
N ALA A 820 35.78 -10.45 -6.83
CA ALA A 820 36.62 -9.26 -6.64
C ALA A 820 37.71 -9.45 -5.55
N GLU A 821 38.99 -9.36 -5.93
CA GLU A 821 40.13 -9.56 -5.02
C GLU A 821 40.40 -8.40 -4.04
N LYS A 822 39.73 -7.24 -4.20
CA LYS A 822 39.89 -6.05 -3.33
C LYS A 822 38.77 -5.04 -3.54
N ILE A 823 38.47 -4.26 -2.50
CA ILE A 823 37.63 -3.06 -2.59
C ILE A 823 38.54 -1.84 -2.82
N ASP A 824 38.24 -1.05 -3.86
CA ASP A 824 39.00 0.15 -4.24
C ASP A 824 38.54 1.40 -3.48
N GLN A 825 37.25 1.52 -3.17
CA GLN A 825 36.69 2.67 -2.48
C GLN A 825 35.35 2.31 -1.83
N LEU A 826 35.05 2.94 -0.69
CA LEU A 826 33.72 2.98 -0.09
C LEU A 826 33.34 4.43 0.21
N GLU A 827 32.09 4.80 -0.04
CA GLU A 827 31.54 6.14 0.13
C GLU A 827 30.21 6.09 0.89
N VAL A 828 30.17 6.72 2.06
CA VAL A 828 28.96 6.84 2.89
C VAL A 828 28.37 8.24 2.73
N HIS A 829 27.11 8.31 2.32
CA HIS A 829 26.27 9.50 2.37
C HIS A 829 25.42 9.42 3.64
N TRP A 830 25.65 10.32 4.59
CA TRP A 830 24.97 10.33 5.88
C TRP A 830 23.68 11.17 5.81
N PRO A 831 22.63 10.85 6.59
CA PRO A 831 21.41 11.67 6.71
C PRO A 831 21.68 13.16 6.97
N SER A 832 22.73 13.48 7.75
CA SER A 832 23.22 14.84 8.01
C SER A 832 23.68 15.63 6.77
N GLY A 833 23.85 14.98 5.62
CA GLY A 833 24.42 15.54 4.40
C GLY A 833 25.96 15.47 4.34
N ILE A 834 26.61 14.89 5.35
CA ILE A 834 28.05 14.57 5.30
C ILE A 834 28.28 13.45 4.26
N VAL A 835 29.36 13.56 3.47
CA VAL A 835 29.82 12.49 2.58
C VAL A 835 31.24 12.07 2.98
N GLN A 836 31.40 10.82 3.36
CA GLN A 836 32.65 10.26 3.87
C GLN A 836 33.19 9.18 2.92
N LYS A 837 34.33 9.46 2.29
CA LYS A 837 35.04 8.51 1.41
C LYS A 837 36.18 7.82 2.14
N ILE A 838 36.30 6.51 1.93
CA ILE A 838 37.39 5.65 2.41
C ILE A 838 38.06 5.05 1.17
N GLU A 839 39.32 5.43 0.93
CA GLU A 839 40.12 4.90 -0.16
C GLU A 839 40.73 3.55 0.21
N GLY A 840 40.72 2.60 -0.73
CA GLY A 840 41.23 1.25 -0.52
C GLY A 840 42.75 1.09 -0.60
N PRO A 841 43.25 -0.16 -0.48
CA PRO A 841 42.46 -1.39 -0.37
C PRO A 841 41.82 -1.54 1.02
N ILE A 842 40.51 -1.81 1.03
CA ILE A 842 39.78 -2.29 2.23
C ILE A 842 39.87 -3.82 2.24
N LEU A 843 39.95 -4.43 3.43
CA LEU A 843 40.01 -5.88 3.59
C LEU A 843 38.64 -6.51 3.25
N LEU A 844 38.70 -7.74 2.72
CA LEU A 844 37.51 -8.55 2.45
C LEU A 844 37.24 -9.48 3.63
N ASN A 845 36.02 -9.99 3.71
CA ASN A 845 35.57 -11.03 4.63
C ASN A 845 35.70 -10.60 6.11
N GLU A 846 35.47 -9.31 6.35
CA GLU A 846 35.50 -8.66 7.66
C GLU A 846 34.28 -7.74 7.82
N MET A 847 33.91 -7.47 9.07
CA MET A 847 33.03 -6.36 9.40
C MET A 847 33.87 -5.10 9.66
N ILE A 848 33.52 -3.99 8.99
CA ILE A 848 34.11 -2.68 9.26
C ILE A 848 33.10 -1.77 9.96
N THR A 849 33.57 -1.06 10.99
CA THR A 849 32.78 -0.04 11.68
C THR A 849 33.17 1.35 11.21
N ILE A 850 32.21 2.09 10.65
CA ILE A 850 32.40 3.44 10.15
C ILE A 850 31.63 4.41 11.03
N THR A 851 32.35 5.24 11.80
CA THR A 851 31.76 6.38 12.50
C THR A 851 31.74 7.62 11.61
N GLU A 852 30.62 8.33 11.61
CA GLU A 852 30.42 9.62 10.94
C GLU A 852 31.46 10.67 11.39
N LYS A 853 32.13 11.33 10.44
CA LYS A 853 33.13 12.36 10.70
C LYS A 853 33.03 13.48 9.67
N GLY A 854 32.83 14.70 10.15
CA GLY A 854 32.82 15.92 9.35
C GLY A 854 32.11 17.04 10.11
N ASP A 855 32.23 18.26 9.61
CA ASP A 855 31.31 19.35 9.95
C ASP A 855 30.25 19.43 8.83
N PRO A 856 28.94 19.36 9.12
CA PRO A 856 27.90 19.57 8.12
C PRO A 856 28.03 20.88 7.33
N ALA A 857 28.75 21.88 7.86
CA ALA A 857 29.06 23.14 7.19
C ALA A 857 30.36 23.12 6.34
N GLU A 858 31.28 22.18 6.58
CA GLU A 858 32.44 21.93 5.68
C GLU A 858 32.09 20.96 4.56
N GLY A 859 31.06 20.14 4.75
CA GLY A 859 30.26 19.61 3.65
C GLY A 859 29.74 20.78 2.81
N ALA A 860 30.42 21.07 1.70
CA ALA A 860 29.69 21.52 0.52
C ALA A 860 28.53 20.55 0.36
N VAL A 861 27.29 21.04 0.16
CA VAL A 861 26.14 20.18 -0.14
C VAL A 861 26.52 19.36 -1.36
N ALA A 862 27.01 18.16 -1.08
CA ALA A 862 27.41 17.18 -2.06
C ALA A 862 26.09 16.59 -2.47
N GLN A 863 25.41 17.33 -3.35
CA GLN A 863 24.30 16.79 -4.10
C GLN A 863 24.79 15.45 -4.63
N LEU A 864 24.21 14.37 -4.10
CA LEU A 864 24.04 13.11 -4.84
C LEU A 864 23.79 13.55 -6.29
N PRO A 865 24.67 13.17 -7.23
CA PRO A 865 24.87 13.90 -8.47
C PRO A 865 23.53 14.18 -9.07
N GLN A 866 23.09 15.45 -9.01
CA GLN A 866 21.66 15.75 -9.03
C GLN A 866 21.12 15.22 -10.35
N ARG A 867 20.46 14.04 -10.31
CA ARG A 867 19.59 13.60 -11.39
C ARG A 867 18.74 14.80 -11.61
N ALA A 868 18.79 15.32 -12.85
CA ALA A 868 18.22 16.63 -13.18
C ALA A 868 16.85 16.63 -12.52
N SER A 869 16.67 17.52 -11.55
CA SER A 869 15.69 17.33 -10.47
C SER A 869 14.34 16.91 -11.05
N LEU A 870 13.39 16.47 -10.21
CA LEU A 870 11.99 16.66 -10.56
C LEU A 870 11.64 18.16 -10.61
N GLU A 871 12.28 18.92 -11.51
CA GLU A 871 11.65 19.79 -12.48
C GLU A 871 10.47 18.98 -13.02
N PRO A 872 9.25 19.26 -12.53
CA PRO A 872 8.13 18.42 -12.87
C PRO A 872 7.99 18.39 -14.39
N LEU A 873 7.83 17.20 -14.97
CA LEU A 873 7.48 17.03 -16.38
C LEU A 873 5.99 17.41 -16.62
N GLU A 874 5.59 18.53 -16.01
CA GLU A 874 4.39 19.31 -16.23
C GLU A 874 4.42 19.97 -17.63
N SER A 875 4.53 19.13 -18.67
CA SER A 875 4.23 19.48 -20.05
C SER A 875 2.71 19.49 -20.31
N GLY A 876 1.92 18.86 -19.43
CA GLY A 876 0.46 18.92 -19.40
C GLY A 876 -0.10 20.22 -18.76
N PRO A 877 -1.27 20.71 -19.19
CA PRO A 877 -1.91 21.88 -18.58
C PRO A 877 -2.31 21.62 -17.12
N ILE A 878 -2.46 22.68 -16.32
CA ILE A 878 -3.14 22.62 -15.01
C ILE A 878 -4.64 22.51 -15.28
N HIS A 879 -5.31 21.50 -14.77
CA HIS A 879 -6.77 21.40 -14.85
C HIS A 879 -7.41 22.04 -13.60
N VAL A 880 -8.51 22.76 -13.80
CA VAL A 880 -9.32 23.37 -12.73
C VAL A 880 -10.76 22.91 -12.89
N ARG A 881 -11.28 22.18 -11.91
CA ARG A 881 -12.63 21.60 -11.88
C ARG A 881 -13.59 22.48 -11.07
N PRO A 882 -14.93 22.29 -11.19
CA PRO A 882 -15.90 23.05 -10.40
C PRO A 882 -15.75 22.78 -8.88
N GLY A 883 -15.22 23.77 -8.16
CA GLY A 883 -14.89 23.69 -6.73
C GLY A 883 -13.49 24.22 -6.45
N ASP A 884 -12.58 24.00 -7.39
CA ASP A 884 -11.17 24.38 -7.33
C ASP A 884 -10.96 25.90 -7.48
N ASN A 885 -9.81 26.39 -7.03
CA ASN A 885 -9.46 27.80 -7.05
C ASN A 885 -8.60 28.17 -8.28
N ILE A 886 -9.18 28.89 -9.24
CA ILE A 886 -8.47 29.37 -10.44
C ILE A 886 -7.27 30.27 -10.09
N GLN A 887 -7.29 30.99 -8.95
CA GLN A 887 -6.16 31.83 -8.54
C GLN A 887 -4.96 30.99 -8.08
N GLU A 888 -5.19 29.86 -7.40
CA GLU A 888 -4.11 28.96 -6.97
C GLU A 888 -3.42 28.31 -8.17
N ALA A 889 -4.20 27.87 -9.17
CA ALA A 889 -3.67 27.40 -10.45
C ALA A 889 -2.81 28.46 -11.17
N LEU A 890 -3.16 29.75 -11.07
CA LEU A 890 -2.36 30.84 -11.61
C LEU A 890 -1.05 31.06 -10.84
N GLU A 891 -1.06 31.00 -9.51
CA GLU A 891 0.17 31.11 -8.71
C GLU A 891 1.11 29.92 -8.99
N LEU A 892 0.58 28.70 -9.14
CA LEU A 892 1.33 27.50 -9.54
C LEU A 892 1.99 27.68 -10.91
N ALA A 893 1.21 28.06 -11.93
CA ALA A 893 1.73 28.38 -13.26
C ALA A 893 2.67 29.59 -13.29
N ALA A 894 2.65 30.49 -12.30
CA ALA A 894 3.66 31.53 -12.15
C ALA A 894 4.98 31.01 -11.55
N GLY A 895 4.91 30.06 -10.63
CA GLY A 895 6.07 29.35 -10.08
C GLY A 895 6.80 28.54 -11.15
N ASN A 896 6.06 27.80 -11.99
CA ASN A 896 6.66 26.92 -12.99
C ASN A 896 6.96 27.63 -14.33
N PRO A 897 8.23 27.65 -14.83
CA PRO A 897 8.56 28.24 -16.12
C PRO A 897 8.11 27.41 -17.35
N ARG A 898 7.91 26.10 -17.19
CA ARG A 898 7.49 25.13 -18.22
C ARG A 898 5.96 24.95 -18.29
N ARG A 899 5.26 24.88 -17.13
CA ARG A 899 3.78 24.73 -17.06
C ARG A 899 3.04 26.07 -17.14
N LYS A 900 2.91 26.62 -18.35
CA LYS A 900 2.22 27.91 -18.59
C LYS A 900 0.78 27.81 -19.10
N ARG A 901 0.17 26.62 -19.17
CA ARG A 901 -1.19 26.41 -19.68
C ARG A 901 -2.13 25.94 -18.56
N ILE A 902 -3.31 26.55 -18.44
CA ILE A 902 -4.34 26.23 -17.46
C ILE A 902 -5.67 26.03 -18.20
N VAL A 903 -6.31 24.89 -17.99
CA VAL A 903 -7.59 24.48 -18.58
C VAL A 903 -8.65 24.44 -17.49
N VAL A 904 -9.65 25.32 -17.57
CA VAL A 904 -10.77 25.37 -16.63
C VAL A 904 -11.96 24.62 -17.22
N GLN A 905 -12.48 23.64 -16.49
CA GLN A 905 -13.60 22.82 -16.94
C GLN A 905 -14.96 23.50 -16.74
N ALA A 906 -15.93 23.14 -17.60
CA ALA A 906 -17.29 23.68 -17.62
C ALA A 906 -17.94 23.81 -16.24
N GLY A 907 -18.46 24.99 -15.93
CA GLY A 907 -18.97 25.31 -14.59
C GLY A 907 -19.21 26.80 -14.36
N VAL A 908 -19.73 27.16 -13.18
CA VAL A 908 -19.97 28.55 -12.76
C VAL A 908 -19.11 28.90 -11.56
N TYR A 909 -18.03 29.63 -11.80
CA TYR A 909 -17.05 30.03 -10.81
C TYR A 909 -17.42 31.38 -10.18
N ARG A 910 -17.19 31.50 -8.87
CA ARG A 910 -17.61 32.63 -8.03
C ARG A 910 -16.47 33.00 -7.07
N PRO A 911 -16.37 34.27 -6.66
CA PRO A 911 -15.40 34.66 -5.63
C PRO A 911 -15.70 33.99 -4.29
N GLN A 912 -14.64 33.62 -3.57
CA GLN A 912 -14.71 33.03 -2.22
C GLN A 912 -14.57 34.07 -1.10
N HIS A 913 -14.07 35.28 -1.40
CA HIS A 913 -13.87 36.37 -0.44
C HIS A 913 -14.38 37.71 -0.98
N PRO A 914 -14.87 38.62 -0.11
CA PRO A 914 -15.30 39.95 -0.52
C PRO A 914 -14.12 40.91 -0.76
N GLY A 915 -14.28 41.86 -1.68
CA GLY A 915 -13.46 43.07 -1.77
C GLY A 915 -12.16 43.00 -2.59
N GLN A 916 -11.96 41.95 -3.40
CA GLN A 916 -10.81 41.83 -4.32
C GLN A 916 -11.27 41.66 -5.79
N ALA A 917 -10.43 41.17 -6.70
CA ALA A 917 -10.87 40.64 -7.98
C ALA A 917 -11.14 39.13 -7.84
N MET A 918 -11.99 38.53 -8.68
CA MET A 918 -12.18 37.06 -8.62
C MET A 918 -10.92 36.33 -9.07
N ILE A 919 -10.26 36.84 -10.11
CA ILE A 919 -8.98 36.35 -10.64
C ILE A 919 -8.07 37.54 -10.95
N TRP A 920 -6.78 37.44 -10.66
CA TRP A 920 -5.81 38.49 -10.96
C TRP A 920 -4.45 38.01 -11.48
N PHE A 921 -3.91 38.78 -12.40
CA PHE A 921 -2.60 38.63 -13.03
C PHE A 921 -1.68 39.78 -12.57
N ASN A 922 -0.38 39.52 -12.40
CA ASN A 922 0.67 40.54 -12.25
C ASN A 922 1.92 40.05 -12.99
N LYS A 923 3.01 40.83 -13.05
CA LYS A 923 4.28 40.43 -13.71
C LYS A 923 4.73 38.97 -13.54
N ARG A 924 4.46 38.29 -12.40
CA ARG A 924 4.79 36.86 -12.22
C ARG A 924 3.97 35.91 -13.11
N HIS A 925 2.76 36.32 -13.48
CA HIS A 925 1.80 35.62 -14.32
C HIS A 925 1.97 35.92 -15.83
N ASP A 926 3.05 36.61 -16.23
CA ASP A 926 3.35 36.86 -17.65
C ASP A 926 3.65 35.55 -18.38
N GLY A 927 3.03 35.36 -19.54
CA GLY A 927 3.17 34.15 -20.38
C GLY A 927 2.19 33.02 -20.09
N ILE A 928 1.28 33.15 -19.13
CA ILE A 928 0.28 32.11 -18.84
C ILE A 928 -0.88 32.16 -19.84
N THR A 929 -1.27 31.00 -20.38
CA THR A 929 -2.52 30.77 -21.12
C THR A 929 -3.55 30.16 -20.18
N LEU A 930 -4.60 30.92 -19.88
CA LEU A 930 -5.78 30.46 -19.15
C LEU A 930 -6.94 30.29 -20.13
N GLU A 931 -7.47 29.08 -20.27
CA GLU A 931 -8.51 28.75 -21.26
C GLU A 931 -9.64 27.90 -20.68
N ALA A 932 -10.84 28.05 -21.26
CA ALA A 932 -12.02 27.29 -20.89
C ALA A 932 -12.20 26.03 -21.76
N GLU A 933 -12.52 24.92 -21.11
CA GLU A 933 -12.94 23.65 -21.74
C GLU A 933 -14.44 23.43 -21.49
N GLY A 934 -15.24 23.66 -22.53
CA GLY A 934 -16.71 23.70 -22.43
C GLY A 934 -17.24 25.05 -21.95
N GLU A 935 -18.48 25.08 -21.44
CA GLU A 935 -19.12 26.33 -21.01
C GLU A 935 -18.68 26.73 -19.59
N VAL A 936 -17.69 27.63 -19.52
CA VAL A 936 -17.22 28.20 -18.25
C VAL A 936 -17.74 29.62 -18.06
N THR A 937 -18.49 29.85 -16.98
CA THR A 937 -18.97 31.18 -16.59
C THR A 937 -18.23 31.68 -15.35
N LEU A 938 -17.55 32.81 -15.48
CA LEU A 938 -16.96 33.55 -14.37
C LEU A 938 -17.94 34.66 -13.94
N THR A 939 -18.37 34.69 -12.68
CA THR A 939 -19.29 35.73 -12.18
C THR A 939 -18.85 36.37 -10.88
N ALA A 940 -18.96 37.70 -10.82
CA ALA A 940 -18.78 38.47 -9.58
C ALA A 940 -19.91 38.24 -8.56
N ALA A 941 -21.03 37.61 -8.94
CA ALA A 941 -22.16 37.38 -8.06
C ALA A 941 -22.00 36.10 -7.20
N ASN A 942 -21.77 36.28 -5.89
CA ASN A 942 -21.88 35.21 -4.90
C ASN A 942 -22.93 35.53 -3.82
N PRO A 943 -24.15 34.94 -3.89
CA PRO A 943 -25.19 35.16 -2.88
C PRO A 943 -24.80 34.80 -1.44
N ALA A 944 -23.83 33.91 -1.23
CA ALA A 944 -23.36 33.53 0.11
C ALA A 944 -22.45 34.59 0.76
N LEU A 945 -21.78 35.43 -0.05
CA LEU A 945 -20.95 36.55 0.42
C LEU A 945 -21.71 37.88 0.43
N ALA A 946 -22.98 37.87 0.02
CA ALA A 946 -23.75 39.07 -0.28
C ALA A 946 -24.42 39.69 0.95
N ASP A 947 -23.65 40.41 1.79
CA ASP A 947 -24.19 41.14 2.95
C ASP A 947 -24.92 42.43 2.57
N LYS A 948 -26.25 42.38 2.50
CA LYS A 948 -27.15 43.52 2.21
C LYS A 948 -27.02 44.73 3.14
N SER A 949 -26.34 44.61 4.28
CA SER A 949 -26.18 45.67 5.26
C SER A 949 -24.86 46.44 5.17
N ALA A 950 -23.87 45.94 4.43
CA ALA A 950 -22.58 46.60 4.29
C ALA A 950 -22.69 47.93 3.50
N PRO A 951 -21.98 49.00 3.88
CA PRO A 951 -21.93 50.25 3.08
C PRO A 951 -21.37 50.03 1.67
N SER A 952 -20.45 49.08 1.55
CA SER A 952 -19.88 48.58 0.31
C SER A 952 -20.77 47.54 -0.39
N PHE A 953 -22.00 47.28 0.06
CA PHE A 953 -22.84 46.27 -0.57
C PHE A 953 -23.37 46.77 -1.92
N PRO A 954 -23.10 46.11 -3.07
CA PRO A 954 -22.26 44.92 -3.28
C PRO A 954 -21.09 45.21 -4.21
N ALA A 955 -19.93 45.47 -3.62
CA ALA A 955 -18.65 45.05 -4.13
C ALA A 955 -18.34 43.69 -3.50
N ILE A 956 -18.87 42.60 -4.09
CA ILE A 956 -18.40 41.25 -3.77
C ILE A 956 -16.98 41.11 -4.33
N VAL A 957 -16.76 41.54 -5.57
CA VAL A 957 -15.44 41.78 -6.18
C VAL A 957 -15.51 43.03 -7.07
N ASN A 958 -14.39 43.75 -7.23
CA ASN A 958 -14.33 44.97 -8.05
C ASN A 958 -14.26 44.65 -9.55
N HIS A 959 -13.46 43.64 -9.93
CA HIS A 959 -13.42 43.10 -11.29
C HIS A 959 -13.50 41.57 -11.29
N VAL A 960 -14.06 40.96 -12.33
CA VAL A 960 -14.01 39.49 -12.46
C VAL A 960 -12.58 39.06 -12.79
N VAL A 961 -11.93 39.73 -13.74
CA VAL A 961 -10.52 39.50 -14.07
C VAL A 961 -9.72 40.81 -14.01
N TYR A 962 -8.59 40.82 -13.31
CA TYR A 962 -7.70 41.98 -13.19
C TYR A 962 -6.29 41.69 -13.71
N PHE A 963 -5.86 42.36 -14.77
CA PHE A 963 -4.47 42.35 -15.24
C PHE A 963 -3.71 43.55 -14.67
N GLY A 964 -2.99 43.33 -13.58
CA GLY A 964 -2.04 44.29 -13.00
C GLY A 964 -0.75 44.42 -13.81
N ASP A 965 0.11 45.36 -13.41
CA ASP A 965 1.31 45.81 -14.15
C ASP A 965 2.30 44.66 -14.47
N GLY A 966 2.80 44.66 -15.72
CA GLY A 966 3.89 43.80 -16.18
C GLY A 966 3.48 42.57 -17.02
N ILE A 967 2.32 42.59 -17.66
CA ILE A 967 1.81 41.49 -18.51
C ILE A 967 2.08 41.77 -20.00
N SER A 968 2.58 40.78 -20.75
CA SER A 968 2.81 40.88 -22.20
C SER A 968 1.71 40.21 -23.02
N ARG A 969 1.77 40.34 -24.36
CA ARG A 969 0.92 39.59 -25.31
C ARG A 969 1.14 38.06 -25.26
N LYS A 970 2.06 37.55 -24.43
CA LYS A 970 2.21 36.10 -24.19
C LYS A 970 1.15 35.55 -23.22
N THR A 971 0.59 36.38 -22.34
CA THR A 971 -0.53 35.96 -21.49
C THR A 971 -1.82 35.95 -22.30
N VAL A 972 -2.58 34.85 -22.23
CA VAL A 972 -3.81 34.62 -22.99
C VAL A 972 -4.95 34.28 -22.03
N LEU A 973 -6.12 34.88 -22.26
CA LEU A 973 -7.39 34.48 -21.64
C LEU A 973 -8.36 34.05 -22.76
N SER A 974 -8.80 32.78 -22.77
CA SER A 974 -9.56 32.21 -23.89
C SER A 974 -10.86 31.51 -23.48
N GLY A 975 -11.96 31.75 -24.22
CA GLY A 975 -13.17 30.93 -24.19
C GLY A 975 -14.17 31.13 -23.04
N PHE A 976 -13.91 32.07 -22.13
CA PHE A 976 -14.77 32.30 -20.95
C PHE A 976 -16.02 33.13 -21.27
N LYS A 977 -17.14 32.80 -20.61
CA LYS A 977 -18.27 33.71 -20.40
C LYS A 977 -18.04 34.49 -19.11
N ILE A 978 -18.24 35.81 -19.13
CA ILE A 978 -17.98 36.71 -17.99
C ILE A 978 -19.18 37.61 -17.75
N THR A 979 -19.68 37.65 -16.52
CA THR A 979 -20.78 38.56 -16.12
C THR A 979 -20.57 39.17 -14.73
N GLY A 980 -21.02 40.41 -14.59
CA GLY A 980 -20.84 41.22 -13.38
C GLY A 980 -21.74 40.80 -12.20
N ALA A 981 -21.67 41.59 -11.12
CA ALA A 981 -22.61 41.48 -10.02
C ALA A 981 -23.90 42.22 -10.42
N ASN A 982 -24.79 41.55 -11.14
CA ASN A 982 -26.01 42.17 -11.67
C ASN A 982 -27.10 42.29 -10.60
N GLY A 983 -27.79 43.44 -10.56
CA GLY A 983 -28.84 43.73 -9.56
C GLY A 983 -28.31 44.21 -8.20
N PHE A 984 -27.05 44.66 -8.18
CA PHE A 984 -26.25 44.81 -6.98
C PHE A 984 -25.49 46.16 -7.03
N VAL A 985 -25.99 47.21 -6.34
CA VAL A 985 -25.46 48.60 -6.41
C VAL A 985 -24.99 49.12 -5.04
N THR A 986 -23.80 49.72 -4.99
CA THR A 986 -23.15 50.26 -3.77
C THR A 986 -23.80 51.54 -3.24
N ASN A 987 -24.24 51.53 -1.96
CA ASN A 987 -25.07 52.61 -1.37
C ASN A 987 -24.36 53.50 -0.31
N SER A 988 -23.02 53.55 -0.26
CA SER A 988 -22.29 54.38 0.72
C SER A 988 -22.27 55.87 0.34
N GLU A 989 -22.70 56.75 1.25
CA GLU A 989 -22.78 58.21 1.06
C GLU A 989 -21.45 58.97 1.26
N GLU A 990 -20.43 58.38 1.90
CA GLU A 990 -19.17 59.08 2.19
C GLU A 990 -18.09 58.87 1.11
N PRO A 991 -17.60 59.93 0.45
CA PRO A 991 -16.48 59.87 -0.49
C PRO A 991 -15.14 59.89 0.26
N VAL A 992 -14.85 58.85 1.04
CA VAL A 992 -13.50 58.62 1.56
C VAL A 992 -12.56 58.40 0.36
N SER A 993 -11.39 59.05 0.33
CA SER A 993 -10.50 58.98 -0.83
C SER A 993 -9.95 57.56 -1.01
N ILE A 994 -10.45 56.84 -2.02
CA ILE A 994 -10.00 55.47 -2.39
C ILE A 994 -8.71 55.53 -3.25
N GLN A 995 -7.84 56.46 -2.88
CA GLN A 995 -6.40 56.46 -3.12
C GLN A 995 -5.76 56.86 -1.80
N ALA A 996 -4.89 56.00 -1.25
CA ALA A 996 -3.88 56.49 -0.32
C ALA A 996 -2.99 57.49 -1.08
N PRO A 997 -2.56 58.61 -0.47
CA PRO A 997 -1.68 59.57 -1.14
C PRO A 997 -0.42 58.87 -1.67
N ILE A 998 -0.17 58.95 -2.98
CA ILE A 998 0.97 58.28 -3.61
C ILE A 998 2.25 59.11 -3.38
N GLU A 999 2.79 59.01 -2.16
CA GLU A 999 4.15 59.44 -1.83
C GLU A 999 4.98 58.23 -1.37
N GLY A 1000 5.39 57.42 -2.33
CA GLY A 1000 6.23 56.23 -2.10
C GLY A 1000 6.10 55.21 -3.22
N ARG A 1001 7.21 54.57 -3.63
CA ARG A 1001 7.22 53.56 -4.71
C ARG A 1001 6.76 52.15 -4.27
N ASN A 1002 6.19 52.01 -3.08
CA ASN A 1002 5.73 50.74 -2.53
C ASN A 1002 4.21 50.75 -2.37
N LEU A 1003 3.50 50.21 -3.35
CA LEU A 1003 2.09 49.83 -3.20
C LEU A 1003 2.03 48.48 -2.48
N GLU A 1004 1.33 48.41 -1.34
CA GLU A 1004 0.95 47.12 -0.74
C GLU A 1004 0.05 46.36 -1.73
N LYS A 1005 0.50 45.17 -2.18
CA LYS A 1005 -0.18 44.38 -3.23
C LYS A 1005 -1.64 43.97 -2.91
N ALA A 1006 -2.10 44.14 -1.68
CA ALA A 1006 -3.38 43.60 -1.19
C ALA A 1006 -4.53 44.63 -1.02
N LYS A 1007 -4.37 45.89 -1.45
CA LYS A 1007 -5.41 46.94 -1.28
C LYS A 1007 -5.69 47.69 -2.59
N PHE A 1008 -6.65 47.23 -3.40
CA PHE A 1008 -6.99 47.82 -4.70
C PHE A 1008 -8.50 48.16 -4.89
N PHE A 1009 -8.77 49.47 -4.93
CA PHE A 1009 -9.90 50.21 -5.55
C PHE A 1009 -11.37 49.74 -5.42
N TYR A 1010 -12.08 50.25 -4.40
CA TYR A 1010 -13.53 50.12 -4.16
C TYR A 1010 -14.49 50.96 -5.06
N THR A 1011 -14.07 51.45 -6.24
CA THR A 1011 -14.88 52.39 -7.06
C THR A 1011 -14.79 52.24 -8.59
N ASP A 1012 -14.13 51.23 -9.14
CA ASP A 1012 -14.10 50.97 -10.59
C ASP A 1012 -14.58 49.52 -10.77
N GLY A 1013 -15.71 49.34 -11.48
CA GLY A 1013 -16.39 48.05 -11.57
C GLY A 1013 -16.38 47.56 -13.01
N GLY A 1014 -16.04 46.30 -13.29
CA GLY A 1014 -15.90 45.85 -14.69
C GLY A 1014 -15.68 44.36 -14.86
N GLY A 1015 -16.02 43.82 -16.02
CA GLY A 1015 -15.74 42.42 -16.34
C GLY A 1015 -14.24 42.13 -16.29
N ILE A 1016 -13.47 42.90 -17.06
CA ILE A 1016 -12.00 42.84 -17.08
C ILE A 1016 -11.41 44.25 -16.91
N LYS A 1017 -10.36 44.38 -16.09
CA LYS A 1017 -9.52 45.58 -16.01
C LYS A 1017 -8.08 45.26 -16.39
N ILE A 1018 -7.46 46.12 -17.18
CA ILE A 1018 -6.07 46.01 -17.62
C ILE A 1018 -5.34 47.29 -17.22
N PHE A 1019 -4.28 47.18 -16.43
CA PHE A 1019 -3.66 48.30 -15.73
C PHE A 1019 -2.13 48.30 -15.80
N GLY A 1020 -1.53 49.47 -16.02
CA GLY A 1020 -0.08 49.64 -16.08
C GLY A 1020 0.51 49.14 -17.40
N ARG A 1021 1.68 48.51 -17.38
CA ARG A 1021 2.38 47.98 -18.56
C ARG A 1021 1.86 46.58 -18.88
N SER A 1022 0.59 46.50 -19.26
CA SER A 1022 -0.14 45.23 -19.40
C SER A 1022 -0.91 45.13 -20.70
N TYR A 1023 -0.57 44.09 -21.47
CA TYR A 1023 -0.95 43.95 -22.89
C TYR A 1023 -1.38 42.51 -23.25
N PRO A 1024 -2.28 41.85 -22.50
CA PRO A 1024 -2.66 40.46 -22.75
C PRO A 1024 -3.39 40.26 -24.09
N ARG A 1025 -3.51 39.00 -24.51
CA ARG A 1025 -4.46 38.53 -25.52
C ARG A 1025 -5.74 38.05 -24.81
N ILE A 1026 -6.89 38.48 -25.30
CA ILE A 1026 -8.21 38.05 -24.81
C ILE A 1026 -9.00 37.58 -26.02
N GLU A 1027 -9.37 36.29 -26.02
CA GLU A 1027 -9.79 35.60 -27.24
C GLU A 1027 -11.05 34.75 -27.01
N ASN A 1028 -12.03 34.82 -27.92
CA ASN A 1028 -13.26 34.03 -27.81
C ASN A 1028 -14.03 34.23 -26.47
N VAL A 1029 -13.87 35.40 -25.82
CA VAL A 1029 -14.51 35.72 -24.53
C VAL A 1029 -15.84 36.44 -24.77
N GLU A 1030 -16.91 36.00 -24.12
CA GLU A 1030 -18.20 36.69 -24.10
C GLU A 1030 -18.37 37.44 -22.77
N VAL A 1031 -18.33 38.77 -22.79
CA VAL A 1031 -18.72 39.62 -21.66
C VAL A 1031 -20.18 40.03 -21.86
N TYR A 1032 -21.06 39.53 -21.00
CA TYR A 1032 -22.51 39.65 -21.17
C TYR A 1032 -23.23 40.13 -19.92
N ASP A 1033 -24.31 40.87 -20.13
CA ASP A 1033 -25.22 41.42 -19.11
C ASP A 1033 -24.54 42.28 -18.03
N ASN A 1034 -23.26 42.63 -18.18
CA ASN A 1034 -22.45 43.25 -17.13
C ASN A 1034 -22.89 44.69 -16.83
N PHE A 1035 -23.34 44.96 -15.60
CA PHE A 1035 -23.67 46.31 -15.12
C PHE A 1035 -22.55 46.88 -14.24
N THR A 1036 -22.16 48.14 -14.49
CA THR A 1036 -20.99 48.78 -13.84
C THR A 1036 -21.20 50.27 -13.59
N SER A 1037 -20.72 50.80 -12.46
CA SER A 1037 -20.87 52.23 -12.10
C SER A 1037 -19.84 52.64 -11.05
N PRO A 1038 -19.28 53.87 -11.08
CA PRO A 1038 -19.53 54.96 -12.04
C PRO A 1038 -18.84 54.77 -13.40
N CYS A 1039 -17.72 54.04 -13.45
CA CYS A 1039 -17.00 53.73 -14.68
C CYS A 1039 -16.53 52.27 -14.68
N GLY A 1040 -16.09 51.84 -15.86
CA GLY A 1040 -15.56 50.50 -16.13
C GLY A 1040 -16.44 49.73 -17.09
N ALA A 1041 -16.01 49.59 -18.34
CA ALA A 1041 -16.75 48.83 -19.34
C ALA A 1041 -16.72 47.30 -19.06
N GLY A 1042 -17.26 46.51 -19.99
CA GLY A 1042 -16.95 45.07 -20.07
C GLY A 1042 -15.43 44.80 -20.02
N ILE A 1043 -14.62 45.63 -20.71
CA ILE A 1043 -13.15 45.69 -20.55
C ILE A 1043 -12.67 47.14 -20.43
N SER A 1044 -11.97 47.48 -19.34
CA SER A 1044 -11.36 48.80 -19.10
C SER A 1044 -9.83 48.72 -19.18
N VAL A 1045 -9.21 49.54 -20.04
CA VAL A 1045 -7.74 49.54 -20.27
C VAL A 1045 -7.12 50.87 -19.82
N GLU A 1046 -6.10 50.80 -18.98
CA GLU A 1046 -5.44 51.95 -18.36
C GLU A 1046 -3.90 51.78 -18.30
N HIS A 1047 -3.20 52.18 -19.37
CA HIS A 1047 -1.75 52.03 -19.48
C HIS A 1047 -0.93 53.11 -18.76
N ARG A 1048 -1.59 54.07 -18.09
CA ARG A 1048 -0.99 55.20 -17.35
C ARG A 1048 0.09 55.98 -18.11
N GLY A 1049 0.02 56.01 -19.44
CA GLY A 1049 0.99 56.71 -20.31
C GLY A 1049 2.25 55.91 -20.66
N HIS A 1050 2.27 54.58 -20.44
CA HIS A 1050 3.40 53.72 -20.80
C HIS A 1050 3.42 53.22 -22.26
N ILE A 1051 2.62 53.82 -23.16
CA ILE A 1051 2.69 53.49 -24.59
C ILE A 1051 3.90 54.16 -25.22
N ASP A 1052 4.89 53.35 -25.62
CA ASP A 1052 5.92 53.75 -26.56
C ASP A 1052 5.30 53.90 -27.95
N GLY A 1053 5.28 55.12 -28.47
CA GLY A 1053 4.73 55.45 -29.79
C GLY A 1053 5.50 54.87 -30.98
N SER A 1054 6.47 53.98 -30.78
CA SER A 1054 7.32 53.41 -31.82
C SER A 1054 7.09 51.93 -32.17
N ARG A 1055 6.40 51.10 -31.34
CA ARG A 1055 6.10 49.68 -31.69
C ARG A 1055 5.05 48.96 -30.82
N LEU A 1056 3.88 48.68 -31.42
CA LEU A 1056 3.08 47.43 -31.37
C LEU A 1056 2.73 46.70 -30.04
N GLN A 1057 3.07 47.20 -28.85
CA GLN A 1057 2.57 46.62 -27.59
C GLN A 1057 1.27 47.29 -27.15
N THR A 1058 0.15 46.71 -27.58
CA THR A 1058 -1.22 47.04 -27.19
C THR A 1058 -1.96 45.76 -26.74
N VAL A 1059 -3.08 45.90 -26.03
CA VAL A 1059 -3.98 44.75 -25.74
C VAL A 1059 -4.50 44.16 -27.05
N LEU A 1060 -4.63 42.85 -27.18
CA LEU A 1060 -5.35 42.22 -28.30
C LEU A 1060 -6.67 41.65 -27.81
N LEU A 1061 -7.78 42.08 -28.42
CA LEU A 1061 -9.11 41.50 -28.27
C LEU A 1061 -9.47 40.83 -29.60
N SER A 1062 -9.76 39.53 -29.61
CA SER A 1062 -10.17 38.85 -30.85
C SER A 1062 -11.30 37.83 -30.67
N ASN A 1063 -12.24 37.78 -31.60
CA ASN A 1063 -13.41 36.88 -31.54
C ASN A 1063 -14.29 37.10 -30.28
N CYS A 1064 -14.15 38.23 -29.59
CA CYS A 1064 -14.88 38.50 -28.37
C CYS A 1064 -16.30 39.01 -28.64
N VAL A 1065 -17.23 38.70 -27.74
CA VAL A 1065 -18.61 39.17 -27.78
C VAL A 1065 -18.88 40.08 -26.58
N PHE A 1066 -19.39 41.28 -26.84
CA PHE A 1066 -19.86 42.21 -25.83
C PHE A 1066 -21.37 42.36 -25.99
N ARG A 1067 -22.14 41.75 -25.08
CA ARG A 1067 -23.61 41.64 -25.19
C ARG A 1067 -24.33 42.32 -24.02
N ASN A 1068 -25.24 43.24 -24.31
CA ASN A 1068 -26.18 43.81 -23.30
C ASN A 1068 -25.49 44.43 -22.06
N ASN A 1069 -24.23 44.84 -22.16
CA ASN A 1069 -23.50 45.46 -21.05
C ASN A 1069 -23.96 46.91 -20.83
N ARG A 1070 -23.81 47.43 -19.61
CA ARG A 1070 -24.47 48.69 -19.17
C ARG A 1070 -23.56 49.49 -18.24
N CYS A 1071 -23.27 50.74 -18.60
CA CYS A 1071 -22.50 51.67 -17.77
C CYS A 1071 -23.17 53.05 -17.72
N PRO A 1072 -23.39 53.70 -16.56
CA PRO A 1072 -23.97 55.04 -16.46
C PRO A 1072 -23.11 56.21 -16.97
N ILE A 1073 -21.78 56.10 -17.10
CA ILE A 1073 -20.93 57.25 -17.47
C ILE A 1073 -20.01 56.98 -18.67
N SER A 1074 -19.25 55.88 -18.66
CA SER A 1074 -18.26 55.57 -19.72
C SER A 1074 -18.80 54.57 -20.74
N GLY A 1075 -17.92 53.93 -21.51
CA GLY A 1075 -18.30 52.91 -22.48
C GLY A 1075 -18.84 51.66 -21.81
N ALA A 1076 -19.87 51.05 -22.39
CA ALA A 1076 -20.47 49.84 -21.85
C ALA A 1076 -19.70 48.55 -22.21
N ALA A 1077 -19.03 48.50 -23.37
CA ALA A 1077 -18.31 47.30 -23.83
C ALA A 1077 -16.79 47.42 -23.62
N VAL A 1078 -16.13 48.45 -24.18
CA VAL A 1078 -14.69 48.67 -24.05
C VAL A 1078 -14.36 50.15 -23.81
N ASP A 1079 -13.56 50.43 -22.77
CA ASP A 1079 -12.99 51.75 -22.47
C ASP A 1079 -11.46 51.74 -22.64
N LEU A 1080 -10.90 52.63 -23.47
CA LEU A 1080 -9.45 52.88 -23.50
C LEU A 1080 -9.14 54.24 -22.85
N LEU A 1081 -8.79 54.21 -21.55
CA LEU A 1081 -8.48 55.41 -20.77
C LEU A 1081 -7.23 56.13 -21.28
N HIS A 1082 -7.06 57.40 -20.91
CA HIS A 1082 -6.06 58.33 -21.46
C HIS A 1082 -4.67 57.70 -21.74
N GLY A 1083 -4.28 57.65 -23.01
CA GLY A 1083 -2.98 57.10 -23.41
C GLY A 1083 -2.87 55.59 -23.28
N SER A 1084 -3.98 54.86 -23.50
CA SER A 1084 -4.04 53.40 -23.55
C SER A 1084 -4.33 52.91 -24.97
N GLY A 1085 -4.11 51.61 -25.24
CA GLY A 1085 -4.20 51.12 -26.60
C GLY A 1085 -4.57 49.66 -26.75
N ALA A 1086 -5.33 49.37 -27.81
CA ALA A 1086 -5.83 48.04 -28.13
C ALA A 1086 -5.86 47.78 -29.65
N GLU A 1087 -5.86 46.51 -30.00
CA GLU A 1087 -6.18 45.96 -31.31
C GLU A 1087 -7.43 45.10 -31.11
N ILE A 1088 -8.50 45.38 -31.85
CA ILE A 1088 -9.82 44.75 -31.70
C ILE A 1088 -10.18 44.13 -33.04
N VAL A 1089 -10.18 42.79 -33.13
CA VAL A 1089 -10.28 42.07 -34.40
C VAL A 1089 -11.42 41.06 -34.34
N ASN A 1090 -12.34 41.13 -35.28
CA ASN A 1090 -13.43 40.15 -35.38
C ASN A 1090 -14.26 40.06 -34.09
N CYS A 1091 -14.65 41.19 -33.50
CA CYS A 1091 -15.45 41.23 -32.28
C CYS A 1091 -16.89 41.70 -32.54
N LEU A 1092 -17.83 41.21 -31.74
CA LEU A 1092 -19.24 41.61 -31.76
C LEU A 1092 -19.53 42.58 -30.60
N PHE A 1093 -20.11 43.73 -30.93
CA PHE A 1093 -20.62 44.71 -29.98
C PHE A 1093 -22.13 44.80 -30.18
N VAL A 1094 -22.90 44.19 -29.29
CA VAL A 1094 -24.36 44.06 -29.44
C VAL A 1094 -25.13 44.49 -28.19
N ASP A 1095 -26.16 45.32 -28.39
CA ASP A 1095 -27.11 45.77 -27.38
C ASP A 1095 -26.50 46.49 -26.15
N ASN A 1096 -25.26 46.96 -26.23
CA ASN A 1096 -24.57 47.62 -25.11
C ASN A 1096 -25.09 49.05 -24.90
N LEU A 1097 -25.46 49.38 -23.67
CA LEU A 1097 -26.09 50.66 -23.30
C LEU A 1097 -25.13 51.55 -22.49
N SER A 1098 -24.27 52.26 -23.22
CA SER A 1098 -23.40 53.29 -22.63
C SER A 1098 -24.20 54.49 -22.13
N ASN A 1099 -23.70 55.16 -21.09
CA ASN A 1099 -24.39 56.20 -20.34
C ASN A 1099 -25.88 55.89 -20.01
N GLY A 1100 -26.12 54.77 -19.32
CA GLY A 1100 -27.42 54.37 -18.79
C GLY A 1100 -28.04 55.34 -17.75
N PRO A 1101 -29.09 54.92 -17.02
CA PRO A 1101 -29.65 55.72 -15.92
C PRO A 1101 -28.59 56.01 -14.85
N MET A 1102 -28.60 57.22 -14.30
CA MET A 1102 -27.72 57.58 -13.18
C MET A 1102 -28.18 56.90 -11.89
N ASP A 1103 -27.21 56.49 -11.07
CA ASP A 1103 -27.36 56.05 -9.69
C ASP A 1103 -26.67 57.02 -8.70
N GLN A 1104 -26.64 56.69 -7.41
CA GLN A 1104 -26.04 57.50 -6.35
C GLN A 1104 -24.55 57.85 -6.57
N ARG A 1105 -23.78 57.02 -7.29
CA ARG A 1105 -22.37 57.31 -7.62
C ARG A 1105 -22.23 58.11 -8.92
N ALA A 1106 -23.20 57.99 -9.81
CA ALA A 1106 -23.24 58.69 -11.09
C ALA A 1106 -24.08 59.99 -11.10
N GLU A 1107 -24.58 60.48 -9.96
CA GLU A 1107 -25.49 61.65 -9.89
C GLU A 1107 -24.97 62.95 -10.55
N THR A 1108 -23.66 63.08 -10.73
CA THR A 1108 -23.08 64.18 -11.53
C THR A 1108 -22.82 63.71 -12.97
N PRO A 1109 -23.45 64.34 -13.99
CA PRO A 1109 -23.11 64.09 -15.39
C PRO A 1109 -21.62 64.16 -15.64
N GLY A 1110 -21.07 63.12 -16.26
CA GLY A 1110 -19.65 63.02 -16.54
C GLY A 1110 -19.12 64.26 -17.27
N LYS A 1111 -17.97 64.78 -16.81
CA LYS A 1111 -17.30 65.94 -17.45
C LYS A 1111 -16.80 65.62 -18.87
N TRP A 1112 -16.75 64.34 -19.24
CA TRP A 1112 -16.39 63.84 -20.56
C TRP A 1112 -17.59 63.94 -21.51
N LYS A 1113 -17.40 64.62 -22.66
CA LYS A 1113 -18.40 64.81 -23.74
C LYS A 1113 -19.88 64.96 -23.28
N PRO A 1114 -20.24 65.91 -22.40
CA PRO A 1114 -21.59 66.02 -21.81
C PRO A 1114 -22.72 66.35 -22.80
N GLN A 1115 -22.41 66.62 -24.07
CA GLN A 1115 -23.38 66.90 -25.14
C GLN A 1115 -23.73 65.67 -25.99
N HIS A 1116 -22.80 64.73 -26.15
CA HIS A 1116 -22.92 63.56 -27.03
C HIS A 1116 -22.94 62.23 -26.24
N GLY A 1117 -22.20 62.17 -25.13
CA GLY A 1117 -21.99 60.95 -24.35
C GLY A 1117 -21.05 59.94 -25.02
N SER A 1118 -20.74 58.88 -24.28
CA SER A 1118 -19.89 57.73 -24.60
C SER A 1118 -20.56 56.73 -25.55
N GLY A 1119 -19.76 55.94 -26.29
CA GLY A 1119 -20.18 54.84 -27.17
C GLY A 1119 -19.93 53.46 -26.56
N ALA A 1120 -20.30 52.38 -27.25
CA ALA A 1120 -20.00 51.01 -26.79
C ALA A 1120 -18.48 50.79 -26.68
N LEU A 1121 -17.74 51.28 -27.67
CA LEU A 1121 -16.30 51.55 -27.60
C LEU A 1121 -16.08 53.05 -27.30
N THR A 1122 -15.33 53.38 -26.25
CA THR A 1122 -15.06 54.78 -25.88
C THR A 1122 -13.55 55.02 -25.69
N LEU A 1123 -13.03 56.04 -26.38
CA LEU A 1123 -11.59 56.31 -26.48
C LEU A 1123 -11.25 57.69 -25.92
N PHE A 1124 -10.57 57.69 -24.77
CA PHE A 1124 -10.11 58.89 -24.10
C PHE A 1124 -8.90 59.53 -24.82
N PRO A 1125 -8.52 60.77 -24.49
CA PRO A 1125 -7.44 61.49 -25.17
C PRO A 1125 -6.08 60.76 -25.13
N LYS A 1126 -5.40 60.77 -26.28
CA LYS A 1126 -4.13 60.10 -26.59
C LYS A 1126 -4.21 58.58 -26.69
N SER A 1127 -5.40 57.97 -26.60
CA SER A 1127 -5.56 56.53 -26.78
C SER A 1127 -5.46 56.12 -28.25
N GLN A 1128 -4.97 54.90 -28.50
CA GLN A 1128 -4.71 54.37 -29.85
C GLN A 1128 -5.46 53.05 -30.09
N VAL A 1129 -6.22 52.94 -31.18
CA VAL A 1129 -6.94 51.71 -31.53
C VAL A 1129 -6.81 51.33 -33.01
N ILE A 1130 -6.78 50.03 -33.27
CA ILE A 1130 -7.11 49.44 -34.57
C ILE A 1130 -8.33 48.53 -34.36
N VAL A 1131 -9.42 48.81 -35.06
CA VAL A 1131 -10.64 47.98 -35.08
C VAL A 1131 -10.75 47.36 -36.48
N ARG A 1132 -10.85 46.04 -36.59
CA ARG A 1132 -10.95 45.34 -37.89
C ARG A 1132 -12.00 44.23 -37.87
N ARG A 1133 -12.84 44.15 -38.90
CA ARG A 1133 -13.90 43.12 -39.05
C ARG A 1133 -14.83 43.01 -37.83
N CYS A 1134 -15.14 44.12 -37.16
CA CYS A 1134 -16.05 44.12 -36.03
C CYS A 1134 -17.48 44.45 -36.48
N THR A 1135 -18.48 43.92 -35.78
CA THR A 1135 -19.89 44.35 -35.93
C THR A 1135 -20.32 45.11 -34.70
N PHE A 1136 -20.81 46.32 -34.88
CA PHE A 1136 -21.51 47.10 -33.86
C PHE A 1136 -22.98 47.21 -34.27
N THR A 1137 -23.89 46.67 -33.47
CA THR A 1137 -25.34 46.73 -33.75
C THR A 1137 -26.18 46.78 -32.48
N GLY A 1138 -27.32 47.48 -32.51
CA GLY A 1138 -28.26 47.56 -31.38
C GLY A 1138 -27.72 48.27 -30.13
N ASN A 1139 -26.47 48.75 -30.13
CA ASN A 1139 -25.91 49.51 -29.02
C ASN A 1139 -26.60 50.88 -28.92
N ARG A 1140 -26.40 51.59 -27.81
CA ARG A 1140 -26.89 52.96 -27.70
C ARG A 1140 -26.19 53.93 -28.65
N ASN A 1141 -24.87 53.99 -28.60
CA ASN A 1141 -24.03 54.59 -29.65
C ASN A 1141 -22.88 53.61 -29.91
N ALA A 1142 -22.29 53.57 -31.11
CA ALA A 1142 -21.24 52.59 -31.42
C ALA A 1142 -19.85 53.02 -30.93
N VAL A 1143 -19.25 54.08 -31.49
CA VAL A 1143 -17.87 54.50 -31.14
C VAL A 1143 -17.77 55.99 -30.81
N ASP A 1144 -17.25 56.30 -29.61
CA ASP A 1144 -16.76 57.64 -29.24
C ASP A 1144 -15.22 57.69 -29.39
N ASP A 1145 -14.71 58.47 -30.35
CA ASP A 1145 -13.27 58.64 -30.58
C ASP A 1145 -12.81 60.09 -30.65
N SER A 1146 -12.25 60.59 -29.54
CA SER A 1146 -11.73 61.96 -29.48
C SER A 1146 -10.31 62.13 -30.04
N ASN A 1147 -9.75 61.14 -30.75
CA ASN A 1147 -8.34 61.10 -31.15
C ASN A 1147 -8.12 61.23 -32.67
N GLN A 1148 -6.85 61.29 -33.08
CA GLN A 1148 -6.43 61.28 -34.48
C GLN A 1148 -5.47 60.11 -34.71
N GLY A 1149 -5.64 59.39 -35.82
CA GLY A 1149 -4.75 58.28 -36.22
C GLY A 1149 -5.25 56.86 -35.88
N ASN A 1150 -6.41 56.74 -35.25
CA ASN A 1150 -7.07 55.45 -35.04
C ASN A 1150 -7.62 54.88 -36.36
N ARG A 1151 -7.71 53.55 -36.44
CA ARG A 1151 -8.13 52.82 -37.66
C ARG A 1151 -9.39 51.99 -37.42
N TYR A 1152 -10.30 52.03 -38.38
CA TYR A 1152 -11.54 51.28 -38.40
C TYR A 1152 -11.68 50.65 -39.79
N GLU A 1153 -11.62 49.31 -39.85
CA GLU A 1153 -11.38 48.58 -41.08
C GLU A 1153 -12.41 47.45 -41.25
N ASP A 1154 -12.97 47.28 -42.44
CA ASP A 1154 -13.81 46.13 -42.81
C ASP A 1154 -14.98 45.87 -41.83
N SER A 1155 -15.48 46.91 -41.15
CA SER A 1155 -16.37 46.79 -39.98
C SER A 1155 -17.79 47.31 -40.28
N ILE A 1156 -18.78 46.77 -39.56
CA ILE A 1156 -20.20 47.13 -39.72
C ILE A 1156 -20.64 47.96 -38.52
N PHE A 1157 -21.25 49.11 -38.80
CA PHE A 1157 -21.88 50.00 -37.83
C PHE A 1157 -23.34 50.20 -38.25
N TRP A 1158 -24.25 49.46 -37.63
CA TRP A 1158 -25.64 49.34 -38.06
C TRP A 1158 -26.62 49.46 -36.89
N MET A 1159 -27.58 50.39 -36.97
CA MET A 1159 -28.67 50.52 -35.98
C MET A 1159 -28.18 50.68 -34.54
N ASN A 1160 -27.10 51.45 -34.32
CA ASN A 1160 -26.65 51.81 -32.98
C ASN A 1160 -27.42 53.03 -32.47
N ASN A 1161 -28.70 52.81 -32.16
CA ASN A 1161 -29.68 53.84 -31.85
C ASN A 1161 -30.56 53.52 -30.62
N ALA A 1162 -30.13 52.62 -29.73
CA ALA A 1162 -30.95 52.14 -28.63
C ALA A 1162 -31.50 53.27 -27.73
N ALA A 1163 -32.72 53.05 -27.23
CA ALA A 1163 -33.47 54.02 -26.45
C ALA A 1163 -32.94 54.17 -25.01
N GLY A 1164 -33.14 55.35 -24.42
CA GLY A 1164 -32.72 55.67 -23.05
C GLY A 1164 -31.33 56.30 -22.94
N GLY A 1165 -30.89 56.49 -21.69
CA GLY A 1165 -29.60 57.09 -21.33
C GLY A 1165 -29.51 58.62 -21.44
N TRP A 1166 -28.37 59.18 -21.01
CA TRP A 1166 -28.04 60.62 -21.07
C TRP A 1166 -26.78 60.88 -21.93
N PRO A 1167 -26.55 62.08 -22.48
CA PRO A 1167 -27.53 63.15 -22.68
C PRO A 1167 -28.61 62.73 -23.70
N LYS A 1168 -29.70 63.50 -23.79
CA LYS A 1168 -30.79 63.26 -24.77
C LYS A 1168 -30.44 63.67 -26.22
N GLY A 1169 -29.15 63.81 -26.53
CA GLY A 1169 -28.65 64.18 -27.87
C GLY A 1169 -28.86 63.07 -28.90
N SER A 1170 -28.47 63.36 -30.15
CA SER A 1170 -28.50 62.40 -31.27
C SER A 1170 -27.72 61.13 -30.95
N ARG A 1171 -28.19 60.00 -31.49
CA ARG A 1171 -27.44 58.73 -31.51
C ARG A 1171 -26.42 58.79 -32.65
N TYR A 1172 -25.38 57.97 -32.59
CA TYR A 1172 -24.35 57.93 -33.63
C TYR A 1172 -23.74 56.54 -33.81
N GLU A 1173 -23.39 56.24 -35.04
CA GLU A 1173 -22.53 55.11 -35.40
C GLU A 1173 -21.07 55.42 -35.01
N LEU A 1174 -20.58 56.60 -35.43
CA LEU A 1174 -19.23 57.09 -35.13
C LEU A 1174 -19.29 58.57 -34.74
N ASP A 1175 -18.79 58.95 -33.56
CA ASP A 1175 -18.53 60.35 -33.16
C ASP A 1175 -17.01 60.52 -33.00
N MET A 1176 -16.36 61.09 -34.02
CA MET A 1176 -14.90 61.06 -34.12
C MET A 1176 -14.24 62.38 -34.54
N ALA A 1177 -13.05 62.62 -34.00
CA ALA A 1177 -12.27 63.82 -34.27
C ALA A 1177 -11.56 63.83 -35.64
N SER A 1178 -11.46 62.68 -36.34
CA SER A 1178 -10.87 62.57 -37.69
C SER A 1178 -11.18 61.22 -38.37
N GLY A 1179 -12.01 61.23 -39.41
CA GLY A 1179 -12.39 60.05 -40.22
C GLY A 1179 -11.32 59.42 -41.14
N ILE A 1180 -10.10 59.96 -41.22
CA ILE A 1180 -9.06 59.53 -42.18
C ILE A 1180 -8.60 58.07 -42.06
N GLY A 1181 -8.86 57.42 -40.91
CA GLY A 1181 -8.52 56.01 -40.67
C GLY A 1181 -9.67 55.02 -40.86
N VAL A 1182 -10.81 55.47 -41.40
CA VAL A 1182 -11.99 54.63 -41.65
C VAL A 1182 -11.95 54.14 -43.10
N SER A 1183 -11.87 52.82 -43.33
CA SER A 1183 -11.84 52.21 -44.66
C SER A 1183 -12.56 50.86 -44.69
N GLY A 1184 -13.20 50.51 -45.82
CA GLY A 1184 -13.93 49.25 -45.98
C GLY A 1184 -15.16 49.10 -45.07
N CYS A 1185 -15.56 50.16 -44.35
CA CYS A 1185 -16.63 50.08 -43.35
C CYS A 1185 -18.01 50.33 -43.96
N PHE A 1186 -19.02 49.68 -43.37
CA PHE A 1186 -20.43 49.85 -43.70
C PHE A 1186 -21.11 50.59 -42.55
N ILE A 1187 -21.71 51.74 -42.82
CA ILE A 1187 -22.22 52.67 -41.80
C ILE A 1187 -23.67 53.01 -42.14
N GLY A 1188 -24.63 52.60 -41.31
CA GLY A 1188 -26.07 52.74 -41.58
C GLY A 1188 -26.74 54.01 -41.06
N GLY A 1189 -26.20 54.59 -39.99
CA GLY A 1189 -26.81 55.69 -39.24
C GLY A 1189 -26.00 56.99 -39.24
N ASP A 1190 -26.32 57.86 -38.27
CA ASP A 1190 -25.72 59.19 -38.13
C ASP A 1190 -24.22 59.13 -37.81
N ILE A 1191 -23.47 60.07 -38.39
CA ILE A 1191 -22.01 60.21 -38.21
C ILE A 1191 -21.70 61.58 -37.62
N GLY A 1192 -21.17 61.60 -36.41
CA GLY A 1192 -20.61 62.78 -35.74
C GLY A 1192 -19.17 63.05 -36.17
N ASP A 1193 -18.91 63.22 -37.47
CA ASP A 1193 -17.58 63.59 -37.96
C ASP A 1193 -17.39 65.11 -37.86
N LEU A 1194 -16.66 65.54 -36.83
CA LEU A 1194 -16.39 66.96 -36.55
C LEU A 1194 -15.57 67.66 -37.64
N ARG A 1195 -15.09 66.95 -38.67
CA ARG A 1195 -14.31 67.50 -39.79
C ARG A 1195 -14.79 67.05 -41.18
N ALA A 1196 -15.80 66.19 -41.28
CA ALA A 1196 -16.38 65.65 -42.52
C ALA A 1196 -15.32 65.07 -43.49
N VAL A 1197 -14.46 64.18 -42.98
CA VAL A 1197 -13.30 63.56 -43.67
C VAL A 1197 -13.40 62.04 -43.83
N ILE A 1198 -14.48 61.38 -43.42
CA ILE A 1198 -14.75 59.98 -43.85
C ILE A 1198 -14.90 59.95 -45.38
N ASP A 1199 -14.01 59.22 -46.05
CA ASP A 1199 -14.02 59.02 -47.49
C ASP A 1199 -15.15 58.06 -47.90
N LYS A 1200 -16.09 58.56 -48.72
CA LYS A 1200 -17.24 57.80 -49.22
C LYS A 1200 -16.90 56.90 -50.40
N ASP A 1201 -15.74 57.08 -51.04
CA ASP A 1201 -15.27 56.19 -52.09
C ASP A 1201 -14.58 54.94 -51.49
N GLN A 1202 -14.24 54.98 -50.19
CA GLN A 1202 -13.65 53.86 -49.44
C GLN A 1202 -14.61 53.18 -48.45
N ASN A 1203 -15.82 53.71 -48.24
CA ASN A 1203 -16.77 53.24 -47.22
C ASN A 1203 -18.23 53.32 -47.70
N VAL A 1204 -19.08 52.38 -47.28
CA VAL A 1204 -20.50 52.34 -47.64
C VAL A 1204 -21.34 53.07 -46.59
N VAL A 1205 -21.57 54.37 -46.80
CA VAL A 1205 -22.43 55.21 -45.94
C VAL A 1205 -23.89 55.15 -46.42
N GLY A 1206 -24.82 54.84 -45.51
CA GLY A 1206 -26.22 54.55 -45.83
C GLY A 1206 -26.40 53.14 -46.41
N CYS A 1207 -25.68 52.15 -45.86
CA CYS A 1207 -25.75 50.76 -46.29
C CYS A 1207 -27.16 50.12 -46.14
N SER A 1208 -27.37 48.96 -46.78
CA SER A 1208 -28.61 48.19 -46.64
C SER A 1208 -28.63 47.37 -45.32
N ASP A 1209 -29.77 46.76 -44.99
CA ASP A 1209 -29.87 45.90 -43.82
C ASP A 1209 -28.98 44.64 -43.97
N PRO A 1210 -27.98 44.43 -43.08
CA PRO A 1210 -27.10 43.27 -43.16
C PRO A 1210 -27.80 41.92 -43.02
N ARG A 1211 -29.03 41.89 -42.47
CA ARG A 1211 -29.82 40.69 -42.14
C ARG A 1211 -28.99 39.67 -41.37
N PHE A 1212 -28.72 39.99 -40.11
CA PHE A 1212 -27.95 39.15 -39.20
C PHE A 1212 -28.63 37.79 -38.92
N ASP A 1213 -27.84 36.72 -38.77
CA ASP A 1213 -28.29 35.46 -38.15
C ASP A 1213 -28.31 35.54 -36.61
N GLU A 1214 -28.67 34.45 -35.94
CA GLU A 1214 -28.71 34.35 -34.46
C GLU A 1214 -27.34 34.59 -33.79
N ARG A 1215 -26.24 34.48 -34.54
CA ARG A 1215 -24.85 34.74 -34.09
C ARG A 1215 -24.33 36.11 -34.54
N TYR A 1216 -25.20 36.94 -35.11
CA TYR A 1216 -24.90 38.27 -35.67
C TYR A 1216 -23.93 38.25 -36.86
N VAL A 1217 -23.92 37.15 -37.63
CA VAL A 1217 -23.24 37.06 -38.91
C VAL A 1217 -24.14 37.64 -40.01
N PRO A 1218 -23.68 38.64 -40.78
CA PRO A 1218 -24.51 39.27 -41.81
C PRO A 1218 -24.70 38.32 -43.01
N GLN A 1219 -25.96 38.12 -43.40
CA GLN A 1219 -26.38 37.16 -44.45
C GLN A 1219 -26.55 37.82 -45.83
N ALA A 1220 -26.55 39.15 -45.92
CA ALA A 1220 -26.55 39.84 -47.22
C ALA A 1220 -25.15 39.78 -47.88
N GLN A 1221 -25.13 39.42 -49.18
CA GLN A 1221 -23.90 39.10 -49.93
C GLN A 1221 -22.88 40.26 -49.96
N GLU A 1222 -23.34 41.51 -49.99
CA GLU A 1222 -22.46 42.69 -49.96
C GLU A 1222 -21.61 42.79 -48.67
N PHE A 1223 -21.97 42.05 -47.62
CA PHE A 1223 -21.24 42.00 -46.35
C PHE A 1223 -20.30 40.78 -46.21
N GLU A 1224 -20.13 39.96 -47.24
CA GLU A 1224 -19.39 38.67 -47.17
C GLU A 1224 -17.97 38.79 -46.58
N GLY A 1225 -17.26 39.88 -46.88
CA GLY A 1225 -15.90 40.14 -46.39
C GLY A 1225 -15.77 40.98 -45.11
N VAL A 1226 -16.88 41.48 -44.54
CA VAL A 1226 -16.88 42.49 -43.46
C VAL A 1226 -17.67 42.06 -42.23
N GLY A 1227 -17.40 42.71 -41.10
CA GLY A 1227 -18.06 42.48 -39.83
C GLY A 1227 -17.68 41.17 -39.13
N TYR A 1228 -18.30 40.98 -37.96
CA TYR A 1228 -18.10 39.83 -37.08
C TYR A 1228 -18.47 38.50 -37.75
N ARG A 1229 -17.55 37.54 -37.69
CA ARG A 1229 -17.71 36.17 -38.17
C ARG A 1229 -17.06 35.22 -37.17
N PRO A 1230 -17.81 34.58 -36.25
CA PRO A 1230 -17.25 33.58 -35.35
C PRO A 1230 -16.70 32.41 -36.17
N HIS A 1231 -15.56 31.88 -35.72
CA HIS A 1231 -14.89 30.73 -36.32
C HIS A 1231 -15.61 29.41 -36.02
#